data_AF-A0A450WRZ8-F1
#
_entry.id   AF-A0A450WRZ8-F1
#
_cell.length_a   1.000
_cell.length_b   1.000
_cell.length_c   1.000
_cell.angle_alpha   90.00
_cell.angle_beta   90.00
_cell.angle_gamma   90.00
#
_symmetry.space_group_name_H-M   'P 1'
#
loop_
_entity.id
_entity.type
_entity.pdbx_description
1 polymer ?
#
loop_
_entity_poly.entity_id
_entity_poly.type
_entity_poly.pdbx_seq_one_letter_code
_entity_poly.pdbx_strand_id
1 'polypeptide(L)'
;MKFPATAEPLPDIPFLRATSFVPPDELLPIPRGEASEHSLEDQPREDHLLEDHPLENPAALQAGTAQERCMEVCQQGGELTFKIQAPDSDASLSGSPLARVSSVDGFIDIEAIASSEEEDPGHAGIGDITDDADGDLDTFWKTGRAPAWVSDRGIDQYGHWADFTLKGSDKAVTQRLRWIGPGHFLMGSPPREPDRYDDEGPRHKVTLPTGFWLFDTACTQDLWQAVMGNNPSRFKGEDRPIEQVSWNDVQKFLDRINSRIPGLELVLPSEAEWEYGCRAGTDSPFGFGENITPEQVNYNGEYPYTGGEIGEYRKCTVPVASLPPNSWGIYEMHGNVWEWTRDCWHENYRETSDDASSNDTLEASSESQPGADLDTALDADPDTRSHVGTDISNASNISDVGRVVRGGSWRNVARVVRSAVRDRNKPGEHSNNLGFRCARIESDDQPAGVQSMEAEEEQRNAVEQLPSPASAGTSDKTRIRIEEITNCVHCPTPLGKAFSIRTDQGQFAFETETKPQWASAIGRDRFGLWTEISLDTTSGSPNPSVSAPVTQRLRWIPPGRFTMGSPESEWETFPRYDRERWCNQEGPQHQVILTRGYWLFDTPCTQALWEAIMGNNPSRFPSPARPVESINWQEANEFMERINKRIPGLDLVLPSEAQWEYACRAGTEAATYAGPMEILGSNNTEILDSIAWYGGNSGVAFELDNGYDSSDWREKQYDHARAGTHPVGEKAPNPWGLHDMLGNIWEWCRDGQRNYHEGIVTDPMGPMALGVSRIVRGGSWYYFARYVRSASRFRYQPTVRLDRLGFRCARM
;
A
#
# COMPACT_ATOMS: atom_id res chain seq x y z
N MET A 1 -12.68 11.84 -11.81
CA MET A 1 -11.63 12.76 -12.34
C MET A 1 -10.51 12.80 -11.25
N LYS A 2 -9.18 12.85 -11.56
CA LYS A 2 -8.09 12.55 -10.56
C LYS A 2 -8.30 13.08 -9.13
N PHE A 3 -7.80 12.28 -8.18
CA PHE A 3 -7.50 12.68 -6.81
C PHE A 3 -6.10 13.26 -6.72
N PRO A 4 -5.89 14.35 -5.95
CA PRO A 4 -4.56 14.78 -5.55
C PRO A 4 -3.99 13.77 -4.55
N ALA A 5 -2.89 13.14 -4.95
CA ALA A 5 -2.09 12.18 -4.20
C ALA A 5 -1.70 12.64 -2.78
N THR A 6 -1.57 13.95 -2.60
CA THR A 6 -0.71 14.54 -1.59
C THR A 6 -1.36 14.67 -0.21
N ALA A 7 -1.18 13.61 0.58
CA ALA A 7 -0.35 13.76 1.77
C ALA A 7 1.01 13.12 1.48
N GLU A 8 2.09 13.90 1.64
CA GLU A 8 3.45 13.48 1.34
C GLU A 8 3.85 12.28 2.23
N PRO A 9 4.57 11.28 1.71
CA PRO A 9 5.03 10.15 2.51
C PRO A 9 6.14 10.59 3.46
N LEU A 10 6.03 10.27 4.75
CA LEU A 10 7.05 10.58 5.76
C LEU A 10 8.34 9.75 5.49
N PRO A 11 9.49 10.34 5.11
CA PRO A 11 10.57 9.56 4.47
C PRO A 11 11.43 8.68 5.40
N ASP A 12 11.65 9.09 6.67
CA ASP A 12 12.72 8.54 7.53
C ASP A 12 12.22 7.49 8.55
N ILE A 13 11.02 6.96 8.35
CA ILE A 13 10.37 6.01 9.26
C ILE A 13 10.31 4.63 8.57
N PRO A 14 10.91 3.55 9.13
CA PRO A 14 10.60 2.20 8.64
C PRO A 14 9.09 2.01 8.67
N PHE A 15 8.47 1.33 7.69
CA PHE A 15 7.01 1.21 7.61
C PHE A 15 6.45 0.24 8.68
N LEU A 16 6.63 0.61 9.94
CA LEU A 16 6.28 -0.18 11.09
C LEU A 16 4.76 -0.33 11.11
N ARG A 17 4.29 -1.58 11.01
CA ARG A 17 2.89 -1.92 11.18
C ARG A 17 2.77 -2.80 12.42
N ALA A 18 1.70 -2.58 13.18
CA ALA A 18 1.21 -3.63 14.04
C ALA A 18 0.77 -4.79 13.12
N THR A 19 1.39 -5.96 13.27
CA THR A 19 1.05 -7.16 12.48
C THR A 19 0.04 -8.03 13.20
N SER A 20 0.21 -8.16 14.53
CA SER A 20 -0.70 -8.86 15.42
C SER A 20 -1.03 -8.07 16.69
N PHE A 21 -2.21 -8.37 17.25
CA PHE A 21 -2.67 -7.89 18.55
C PHE A 21 -3.08 -9.09 19.42
N VAL A 22 -2.58 -9.12 20.66
CA VAL A 22 -2.88 -10.13 21.68
C VAL A 22 -3.63 -9.46 22.84
N PRO A 23 -4.82 -9.94 23.24
CA PRO A 23 -5.59 -9.36 24.34
C PRO A 23 -4.91 -9.60 25.70
N PRO A 24 -5.19 -8.75 26.72
CA PRO A 24 -4.49 -8.82 28.01
C PRO A 24 -4.82 -10.09 28.80
N ASP A 25 -5.98 -10.70 28.55
CA ASP A 25 -6.43 -11.95 29.19
C ASP A 25 -5.57 -13.18 28.78
N GLU A 26 -4.79 -13.06 27.71
CA GLU A 26 -3.83 -14.08 27.22
C GLU A 26 -2.38 -13.80 27.68
N LEU A 27 -2.14 -12.72 28.43
CA LEU A 27 -0.80 -12.27 28.83
C LEU A 27 -0.55 -12.46 30.34
N LEU A 28 0.70 -12.77 30.72
CA LEU A 28 1.09 -12.84 32.13
C LEU A 28 1.07 -11.44 32.79
N PRO A 29 0.52 -11.28 34.01
CA PRO A 29 0.37 -9.98 34.66
C PRO A 29 1.67 -9.16 34.74
N ILE A 30 1.57 -7.86 34.52
CA ILE A 30 2.69 -6.93 34.68
C ILE A 30 3.03 -6.81 36.18
N PRO A 31 4.26 -7.13 36.63
CA PRO A 31 4.64 -6.93 38.03
C PRO A 31 4.52 -5.46 38.43
N ARG A 32 3.95 -5.15 39.59
CA ARG A 32 3.95 -3.78 40.13
C ARG A 32 5.31 -3.52 40.79
N GLY A 33 6.11 -2.63 40.22
CA GLY A 33 7.37 -2.21 40.82
C GLY A 33 7.12 -1.35 42.06
N GLU A 34 7.72 -1.73 43.19
CA GLU A 34 7.75 -0.87 44.38
C GLU A 34 8.76 0.26 44.17
N ALA A 35 8.41 1.49 44.54
CA ALA A 35 9.29 2.65 44.36
C ALA A 35 10.38 2.68 45.45
N SER A 36 11.63 2.46 45.06
CA SER A 36 12.79 2.60 45.96
C SER A 36 13.25 4.06 46.02
N GLU A 37 12.79 4.81 47.02
CA GLU A 37 13.31 6.15 47.31
C GLU A 37 14.76 6.07 47.79
N HIS A 38 15.71 6.53 46.98
CA HIS A 38 17.07 6.84 47.41
C HIS A 38 17.31 8.35 47.34
N SER A 39 17.27 8.99 48.52
CA SER A 39 17.51 10.43 48.65
C SER A 39 18.96 10.81 48.33
N LEU A 40 19.13 11.91 47.60
CA LEU A 40 20.42 12.53 47.34
C LEU A 40 20.74 13.58 48.42
N GLU A 41 21.36 13.16 49.52
CA GLU A 41 21.94 14.07 50.52
C GLU A 41 23.16 13.44 51.21
N ASP A 42 24.04 14.28 51.76
CA ASP A 42 25.34 13.97 52.40
C ASP A 42 26.42 13.26 51.54
N GLN A 43 27.39 14.06 51.05
CA GLN A 43 28.84 13.82 51.28
C GLN A 43 29.60 15.16 51.43
N PRO A 44 30.71 15.20 52.20
CA PRO A 44 31.30 16.47 52.67
C PRO A 44 32.30 17.11 51.69
N ARG A 45 32.64 18.37 51.97
CA ARG A 45 33.74 19.11 51.30
C ARG A 45 35.09 18.76 51.93
N GLU A 46 36.12 18.67 51.10
CA GLU A 46 37.49 19.01 51.48
C GLU A 46 38.08 19.99 50.44
N ASP A 47 38.60 21.12 50.90
CA ASP A 47 39.35 22.08 50.09
C ASP A 47 40.84 21.68 50.08
N HIS A 48 41.49 21.63 48.92
CA HIS A 48 42.93 21.88 48.83
C HIS A 48 43.35 22.54 47.51
N LEU A 49 44.54 23.15 47.51
CA LEU A 49 44.89 24.28 46.66
C LEU A 49 46.05 23.98 45.69
N LEU A 50 45.95 24.59 44.51
CA LEU A 50 47.03 25.18 43.68
C LEU A 50 48.30 24.35 43.40
N GLU A 51 48.59 24.15 42.11
CA GLU A 51 49.87 24.59 41.54
C GLU A 51 49.74 24.86 40.02
N ASP A 52 50.42 25.88 39.51
CA ASP A 52 50.43 26.30 38.11
C ASP A 52 51.55 25.60 37.31
N HIS A 53 51.30 25.23 36.06
CA HIS A 53 52.33 25.32 35.00
C HIS A 53 51.72 25.49 33.58
N PRO A 54 52.39 26.21 32.65
CA PRO A 54 51.72 26.75 31.45
C PRO A 54 52.08 26.08 30.10
N LEU A 55 51.17 26.24 29.13
CA LEU A 55 51.36 26.26 27.66
C LEU A 55 52.07 25.07 26.97
N GLU A 56 51.36 24.36 26.09
CA GLU A 56 51.62 24.45 24.63
C GLU A 56 50.54 23.81 23.72
N ASN A 57 50.47 24.34 22.49
CA ASN A 57 49.98 23.74 21.23
C ASN A 57 48.50 23.27 21.05
N PRO A 58 47.68 23.96 20.23
CA PRO A 58 46.32 23.54 19.88
C PRO A 58 46.24 22.74 18.56
N ALA A 59 46.51 21.42 18.60
CA ALA A 59 46.23 20.52 17.46
C ALA A 59 46.02 19.04 17.87
N ALA A 60 44.98 18.43 17.29
CA ALA A 60 44.68 16.98 17.19
C ALA A 60 44.32 16.17 18.47
N LEU A 61 43.01 15.98 18.68
CA LEU A 61 42.27 14.71 18.96
C LEU A 61 40.76 15.02 18.74
N GLN A 62 40.04 14.43 17.78
CA GLN A 62 39.37 13.11 17.72
C GLN A 62 37.98 12.99 18.39
N ALA A 63 36.96 12.73 17.55
CA ALA A 63 35.75 11.90 17.73
C ALA A 63 34.66 12.25 18.78
N GLY A 64 33.42 11.82 18.47
CA GLY A 64 32.20 11.98 19.29
C GLY A 64 31.33 13.18 18.85
N THR A 65 30.00 13.10 18.78
CA THR A 65 29.04 12.02 19.12
C THR A 65 27.95 11.89 18.05
N ALA A 66 27.44 10.67 17.82
CA ALA A 66 26.17 10.47 17.12
C ALA A 66 25.00 10.72 18.07
N GLN A 67 23.86 11.18 17.55
CA GLN A 67 22.67 11.50 18.33
C GLN A 67 21.64 10.38 18.13
N GLU A 68 21.16 9.78 19.23
CA GLU A 68 20.29 8.59 19.17
C GLU A 68 18.85 8.94 18.74
N ARG A 69 18.20 8.01 18.03
CA ARG A 69 16.81 8.16 17.54
C ARG A 69 15.81 7.71 18.61
N CYS A 70 14.72 8.45 18.79
CA CYS A 70 13.68 8.16 19.78
C CYS A 70 12.29 7.96 19.16
N MET A 71 11.49 7.11 19.79
CA MET A 71 10.03 7.09 19.60
C MET A 71 9.39 8.06 20.59
N GLU A 72 8.44 8.86 20.11
CA GLU A 72 7.61 9.76 20.90
C GLU A 72 6.33 9.02 21.30
N VAL A 73 6.06 8.96 22.61
CA VAL A 73 4.80 8.44 23.15
C VAL A 73 4.00 9.60 23.73
N CYS A 74 2.91 9.98 23.06
CA CYS A 74 2.00 11.02 23.52
C CYS A 74 0.70 10.42 24.05
N GLN A 75 0.26 10.83 25.24
CA GLN A 75 -1.04 10.45 25.81
C GLN A 75 -2.08 11.55 25.57
N GLN A 76 -3.25 11.19 25.05
CA GLN A 76 -4.38 12.10 24.87
C GLN A 76 -5.69 11.37 25.23
N GLY A 77 -6.40 11.84 26.26
CA GLY A 77 -7.71 11.29 26.63
C GLY A 77 -7.72 9.83 27.12
N GLY A 78 -6.58 9.28 27.53
CA GLY A 78 -6.40 7.86 27.89
C GLY A 78 -5.91 6.97 26.74
N GLU A 79 -5.87 7.51 25.51
CA GLU A 79 -5.27 6.86 24.34
C GLU A 79 -3.78 7.26 24.24
N LEU A 80 -2.90 6.29 24.07
CA LEU A 80 -1.47 6.49 23.79
C LEU A 80 -1.26 6.41 22.28
N THR A 81 -0.78 7.49 21.68
CA THR A 81 -0.36 7.51 20.28
C THR A 81 1.16 7.38 20.20
N PHE A 82 1.62 6.33 19.53
CA PHE A 82 3.03 6.11 19.25
C PHE A 82 3.39 6.76 17.92
N LYS A 83 4.36 7.68 17.95
CA LYS A 83 4.86 8.41 16.77
C LYS A 83 6.37 8.22 16.70
N ILE A 84 6.95 8.20 15.51
CA ILE A 84 8.40 8.38 15.36
C ILE A 84 8.67 9.85 15.07
N GLN A 85 9.65 10.38 15.81
CA GLN A 85 10.09 11.76 15.72
C GLN A 85 11.34 11.82 14.81
N ALA A 86 11.40 12.82 13.94
CA ALA A 86 12.59 13.08 13.14
C ALA A 86 13.61 13.91 13.97
N PRO A 87 14.92 13.76 13.73
CA PRO A 87 15.90 14.72 14.22
C PRO A 87 15.52 16.16 13.78
N ASP A 88 15.71 17.12 14.68
CA ASP A 88 15.51 18.56 14.46
C ASP A 88 14.12 19.03 13.98
N SER A 89 13.06 18.22 14.11
CA SER A 89 11.69 18.64 13.78
C SER A 89 11.08 19.60 14.80
N ASP A 90 10.51 20.72 14.35
CA ASP A 90 9.69 21.60 15.18
C ASP A 90 8.47 20.84 15.78
N ALA A 91 8.08 21.18 17.00
CA ALA A 91 7.08 20.44 17.79
C ALA A 91 5.66 20.47 17.19
N SER A 92 5.44 21.28 16.15
CA SER A 92 4.21 21.33 15.36
C SER A 92 4.06 20.17 14.35
N LEU A 93 5.14 19.41 14.06
CA LEU A 93 5.19 18.35 13.04
C LEU A 93 5.27 16.93 13.62
N SER A 94 4.54 16.64 14.71
CA SER A 94 4.50 15.29 15.30
C SER A 94 3.99 14.25 14.29
N GLY A 95 4.77 13.19 14.02
CA GLY A 95 4.57 12.30 12.88
C GLY A 95 3.32 11.39 12.89
N SER A 96 3.11 10.67 11.79
CA SER A 96 1.96 9.76 11.62
C SER A 96 1.93 8.67 12.69
N PRO A 97 0.73 8.29 13.19
CA PRO A 97 0.60 7.25 14.20
C PRO A 97 1.10 5.89 13.68
N LEU A 98 1.91 5.21 14.49
CA LEU A 98 2.32 3.82 14.28
C LEU A 98 1.22 2.85 14.69
N ALA A 99 0.68 3.10 15.88
CA ALA A 99 -0.52 2.52 16.44
C ALA A 99 -1.11 3.51 17.46
N ARG A 100 -2.34 3.24 17.88
CA ARG A 100 -2.92 3.79 19.10
C ARG A 100 -3.23 2.66 20.07
N VAL A 101 -2.92 2.85 21.34
CA VAL A 101 -3.09 1.83 22.39
C VAL A 101 -3.64 2.53 23.63
N SER A 102 -4.72 2.03 24.21
CA SER A 102 -5.20 2.56 25.50
C SER A 102 -4.40 1.96 26.66
N SER A 103 -4.18 2.74 27.72
CA SER A 103 -3.69 2.20 29.00
C SER A 103 -4.42 2.84 30.17
N VAL A 104 -4.82 2.02 31.14
CA VAL A 104 -5.54 2.45 32.35
C VAL A 104 -4.61 2.51 33.57
N ASP A 105 -3.49 1.77 33.57
CA ASP A 105 -2.53 1.78 34.68
C ASP A 105 -1.33 2.74 34.48
N GLY A 106 -1.18 3.30 33.27
CA GLY A 106 -0.16 4.30 32.94
C GLY A 106 1.22 3.72 32.67
N PHE A 107 1.35 2.40 32.46
CA PHE A 107 2.60 1.74 32.15
C PHE A 107 2.66 1.19 30.72
N ILE A 108 3.87 1.20 30.16
CA ILE A 108 4.21 0.56 28.90
C ILE A 108 5.48 -0.25 29.11
N ASP A 109 5.45 -1.54 28.80
CA ASP A 109 6.66 -2.34 28.62
C ASP A 109 7.03 -2.36 27.13
N ILE A 110 8.28 -2.01 26.81
CA ILE A 110 8.89 -2.23 25.50
C ILE A 110 9.95 -3.32 25.68
N GLU A 111 9.79 -4.42 24.95
CA GLU A 111 10.65 -5.60 25.05
C GLU A 111 11.34 -5.89 23.72
N ALA A 112 12.68 -5.87 23.74
CA ALA A 112 13.48 -6.32 22.62
C ALA A 112 13.52 -7.86 22.60
N ILE A 113 13.13 -8.47 21.49
CA ILE A 113 13.12 -9.93 21.35
C ILE A 113 14.58 -10.41 21.26
N ALA A 114 15.03 -11.16 22.26
CA ALA A 114 16.43 -11.50 22.45
C ALA A 114 16.92 -12.59 21.48
N SER A 115 18.13 -12.40 20.94
CA SER A 115 18.85 -13.34 20.09
C SER A 115 19.89 -14.12 20.92
N SER A 116 19.83 -15.45 20.91
CA SER A 116 20.59 -16.31 21.83
C SER A 116 21.73 -17.08 21.16
N GLU A 117 22.95 -16.53 21.17
CA GLU A 117 24.20 -17.26 20.90
C GLU A 117 25.35 -16.71 21.76
N GLU A 118 25.98 -17.55 22.59
CA GLU A 118 27.44 -17.58 22.85
C GLU A 118 27.80 -18.74 23.81
N GLU A 119 28.60 -19.71 23.34
CA GLU A 119 29.84 -20.24 23.97
C GLU A 119 30.29 -21.54 23.27
N ASP A 120 31.55 -21.58 22.83
CA ASP A 120 32.28 -22.79 22.40
C ASP A 120 33.52 -22.95 23.30
N PRO A 121 33.79 -24.17 23.81
CA PRO A 121 35.11 -24.74 23.53
C PRO A 121 35.08 -26.27 23.36
N GLY A 122 34.90 -26.71 22.11
CA GLY A 122 34.64 -28.10 21.74
C GLY A 122 35.76 -29.14 21.91
N HIS A 123 35.58 -30.27 21.21
CA HIS A 123 36.61 -31.27 20.94
C HIS A 123 36.34 -32.02 19.62
N ALA A 124 37.41 -32.50 18.99
CA ALA A 124 37.35 -33.03 17.62
C ALA A 124 36.85 -34.47 17.50
N GLY A 125 36.12 -34.76 16.42
CA GLY A 125 35.75 -36.12 16.00
C GLY A 125 35.31 -36.13 14.53
N ILE A 126 36.04 -36.85 13.67
CA ILE A 126 35.75 -36.92 12.22
C ILE A 126 34.68 -37.99 11.96
N GLY A 127 33.65 -37.63 11.22
CA GLY A 127 32.63 -38.50 10.61
C GLY A 127 32.20 -37.90 9.28
N ASP A 128 31.85 -38.75 8.30
CA ASP A 128 31.73 -38.41 6.87
C ASP A 128 30.35 -38.79 6.33
N ILE A 129 29.91 -38.17 5.22
CA ILE A 129 28.65 -38.41 4.46
C ILE A 129 27.37 -37.93 5.20
N THR A 130 26.36 -37.27 4.58
CA THR A 130 26.00 -37.01 3.16
C THR A 130 26.14 -35.54 2.71
N ASP A 131 26.18 -35.33 1.38
CA ASP A 131 25.76 -34.08 0.76
C ASP A 131 24.23 -33.92 0.84
N ASP A 132 23.75 -32.75 1.27
CA ASP A 132 22.44 -32.19 0.92
C ASP A 132 22.67 -30.71 0.55
N ALA A 133 22.24 -30.31 -0.65
CA ALA A 133 22.73 -29.09 -1.32
C ALA A 133 21.61 -28.15 -1.80
N ASP A 134 20.51 -28.08 -1.05
CA ASP A 134 19.38 -27.19 -1.35
C ASP A 134 19.63 -25.78 -0.80
N GLY A 135 19.92 -24.85 -1.71
CA GLY A 135 20.25 -23.45 -1.43
C GLY A 135 19.02 -22.56 -1.18
N ASP A 136 18.15 -22.96 -0.27
CA ASP A 136 16.95 -22.19 0.12
C ASP A 136 17.34 -20.84 0.79
N LEU A 137 16.76 -19.73 0.33
CA LEU A 137 16.97 -18.38 0.87
C LEU A 137 16.36 -18.17 2.26
N ASP A 138 15.38 -18.98 2.67
CA ASP A 138 14.89 -19.04 4.04
C ASP A 138 16.04 -19.47 5.00
N THR A 139 17.05 -20.19 4.48
CA THR A 139 18.29 -20.52 5.21
C THR A 139 19.13 -19.29 5.55
N PHE A 140 19.09 -18.19 4.78
CA PHE A 140 19.86 -16.98 5.09
C PHE A 140 19.39 -16.36 6.42
N TRP A 141 18.08 -16.19 6.58
CA TRP A 141 17.49 -15.61 7.79
C TRP A 141 17.49 -16.58 8.98
N LYS A 142 17.64 -17.89 8.73
CA LYS A 142 17.82 -18.93 9.76
C LYS A 142 19.28 -19.21 10.16
N THR A 143 20.28 -18.83 9.36
CA THR A 143 21.70 -19.22 9.59
C THR A 143 22.76 -18.12 9.40
N GLY A 144 22.38 -16.92 8.96
CA GLY A 144 23.27 -15.76 8.85
C GLY A 144 24.28 -15.76 7.70
N ARG A 145 24.37 -16.83 6.89
CA ARG A 145 25.27 -16.89 5.71
C ARG A 145 24.71 -16.11 4.52
N ALA A 146 25.37 -15.01 4.16
CA ALA A 146 24.97 -14.17 3.02
C ALA A 146 25.19 -14.86 1.66
N PRO A 147 24.34 -14.59 0.64
CA PRO A 147 24.52 -15.10 -0.71
C PRO A 147 25.85 -14.68 -1.37
N ALA A 148 26.44 -15.58 -2.17
CA ALA A 148 27.80 -15.44 -2.70
C ALA A 148 28.03 -14.28 -3.69
N TRP A 149 26.97 -13.64 -4.19
CA TRP A 149 27.05 -12.47 -5.07
C TRP A 149 27.21 -11.13 -4.31
N VAL A 150 26.89 -11.11 -3.01
CA VAL A 150 26.91 -9.91 -2.16
C VAL A 150 28.35 -9.61 -1.72
N SER A 151 28.91 -8.48 -2.15
CA SER A 151 30.25 -8.04 -1.74
C SER A 151 30.25 -7.14 -0.50
N ASP A 152 29.19 -6.36 -0.30
CA ASP A 152 28.87 -5.66 0.95
C ASP A 152 27.34 -5.51 1.09
N ARG A 153 26.82 -5.29 2.31
CA ARG A 153 25.38 -5.08 2.55
C ARG A 153 25.12 -4.28 3.82
N GLY A 154 23.99 -3.60 3.85
CA GLY A 154 23.54 -2.90 5.06
C GLY A 154 22.11 -2.42 4.97
N ILE A 155 21.77 -1.52 5.88
CA ILE A 155 20.52 -0.79 5.92
C ILE A 155 20.90 0.68 6.12
N ASP A 156 20.35 1.57 5.32
CA ASP A 156 20.45 3.02 5.54
C ASP A 156 19.04 3.64 5.57
N GLN A 157 18.94 4.96 5.61
CA GLN A 157 17.67 5.70 5.64
C GLN A 157 16.72 5.38 4.47
N TYR A 158 17.24 4.77 3.40
CA TYR A 158 16.48 4.37 2.22
C TYR A 158 16.18 2.86 2.16
N GLY A 159 16.36 2.14 3.26
CA GLY A 159 16.10 0.70 3.38
C GLY A 159 17.35 -0.18 3.21
N HIS A 160 17.13 -1.48 2.99
CA HIS A 160 18.22 -2.43 2.79
C HIS A 160 18.94 -2.17 1.47
N TRP A 161 20.26 -2.32 1.47
CA TRP A 161 21.09 -2.29 0.27
C TRP A 161 22.06 -3.47 0.25
N ALA A 162 22.39 -3.91 -0.95
CA ALA A 162 23.38 -4.95 -1.22
C ALA A 162 24.22 -4.50 -2.42
N ASP A 163 25.54 -4.47 -2.22
CA ASP A 163 26.50 -4.10 -3.24
C ASP A 163 27.07 -5.37 -3.87
N PHE A 164 27.24 -5.38 -5.19
CA PHE A 164 28.15 -6.32 -5.86
C PHE A 164 29.32 -5.55 -6.47
N THR A 165 30.50 -6.17 -6.49
CA THR A 165 31.74 -5.55 -6.97
C THR A 165 32.35 -6.37 -8.10
N LEU A 166 32.22 -5.87 -9.33
CA LEU A 166 32.86 -6.44 -10.51
C LEU A 166 34.33 -6.02 -10.56
N LYS A 167 35.24 -6.99 -10.35
CA LYS A 167 36.69 -6.77 -10.42
C LYS A 167 37.13 -6.76 -11.90
N GLY A 168 37.38 -5.56 -12.44
CA GLY A 168 37.99 -5.37 -13.75
C GLY A 168 39.50 -5.64 -13.74
N SER A 169 40.15 -5.43 -14.88
CA SER A 169 41.61 -5.58 -15.03
C SER A 169 42.42 -4.53 -14.27
N ASP A 170 41.90 -3.29 -14.19
CA ASP A 170 42.65 -2.11 -13.72
C ASP A 170 41.93 -1.34 -12.60
N LYS A 171 40.60 -1.50 -12.49
CA LYS A 171 39.70 -0.84 -11.53
C LYS A 171 38.61 -1.83 -11.11
N ALA A 172 38.15 -1.78 -9.86
CA ALA A 172 36.95 -2.47 -9.42
C ALA A 172 35.75 -1.53 -9.53
N VAL A 173 34.63 -2.02 -10.08
CA VAL A 173 33.37 -1.27 -10.19
C VAL A 173 32.35 -1.88 -9.25
N THR A 174 31.87 -1.11 -8.29
CA THR A 174 30.81 -1.51 -7.36
C THR A 174 29.50 -0.89 -7.81
N GLN A 175 28.42 -1.67 -7.78
CA GLN A 175 27.06 -1.21 -8.01
C GLN A 175 26.21 -1.59 -6.80
N ARG A 176 25.49 -0.60 -6.28
CA ARG A 176 24.50 -0.79 -5.23
C ARG A 176 23.17 -1.19 -5.84
N LEU A 177 22.55 -2.22 -5.26
CA LEU A 177 21.12 -2.44 -5.36
C LEU A 177 20.47 -2.11 -4.02
N ARG A 178 19.23 -1.66 -4.06
CA ARG A 178 18.35 -1.54 -2.89
C ARG A 178 17.30 -2.63 -2.93
N TRP A 179 16.91 -3.14 -1.76
CA TRP A 179 15.75 -4.04 -1.66
C TRP A 179 14.51 -3.20 -1.87
N ILE A 180 14.03 -3.25 -3.11
CA ILE A 180 12.85 -2.56 -3.55
C ILE A 180 11.74 -3.59 -3.42
N GLY A 181 10.89 -3.39 -2.42
CA GLY A 181 10.11 -4.51 -1.88
C GLY A 181 9.10 -5.12 -2.87
N PRO A 182 8.28 -6.07 -2.40
CA PRO A 182 7.01 -6.48 -3.01
C PRO A 182 5.79 -5.55 -2.65
N GLY A 183 4.48 -5.73 -2.82
CA GLY A 183 3.42 -4.74 -2.33
C GLY A 183 3.15 -3.53 -3.25
N HIS A 184 1.96 -2.82 -3.29
CA HIS A 184 1.14 -2.24 -4.44
C HIS A 184 1.02 -0.70 -4.82
N PHE A 185 0.96 -0.30 -6.13
CA PHE A 185 1.10 1.09 -6.71
C PHE A 185 0.23 1.47 -7.92
N LEU A 186 -0.05 2.78 -8.06
CA LEU A 186 -0.73 3.38 -9.21
C LEU A 186 0.21 3.87 -10.33
N MET A 187 0.53 2.98 -11.27
CA MET A 187 1.21 3.23 -12.53
C MET A 187 0.38 4.11 -13.48
N GLY A 188 1.03 5.04 -14.18
CA GLY A 188 0.36 5.97 -15.07
C GLY A 188 -0.39 7.11 -14.36
N SER A 189 -1.49 7.60 -14.96
CA SER A 189 -2.10 8.91 -14.65
C SER A 189 -3.61 9.01 -15.12
N PRO A 190 -4.62 9.29 -14.23
CA PRO A 190 -6.06 9.50 -14.56
C PRO A 190 -6.42 10.94 -15.05
N PRO A 191 -7.67 11.45 -15.14
CA PRO A 191 -7.97 12.72 -15.85
C PRO A 191 -7.24 14.03 -15.41
N ARG A 192 -7.69 14.75 -14.35
CA ARG A 192 -7.16 16.07 -13.91
C ARG A 192 -5.73 16.10 -13.31
N GLU A 193 -4.69 15.72 -14.04
CA GLU A 193 -3.31 16.20 -13.77
C GLU A 193 -2.90 17.20 -14.84
N PRO A 194 -2.30 18.34 -14.49
CA PRO A 194 -1.78 19.26 -15.49
C PRO A 194 -0.84 18.54 -16.47
N ASP A 195 -1.01 18.85 -17.76
CA ASP A 195 -0.17 18.35 -18.84
C ASP A 195 -0.06 16.81 -19.02
N ARG A 196 -1.03 16.04 -18.52
CA ARG A 196 -1.18 14.59 -18.80
C ARG A 196 -1.23 14.27 -20.31
N TYR A 197 -0.64 13.14 -20.71
CA TYR A 197 -0.92 12.45 -21.98
C TYR A 197 -1.94 11.31 -21.86
N ASP A 198 -2.66 11.01 -22.95
CA ASP A 198 -3.79 10.07 -22.92
C ASP A 198 -3.39 8.60 -22.72
N ASP A 199 -2.22 8.22 -23.22
CA ASP A 199 -1.61 6.90 -23.13
C ASP A 199 -1.06 6.56 -21.73
N GLU A 200 -0.97 7.56 -20.83
CA GLU A 200 -0.56 7.35 -19.44
C GLU A 200 -1.64 6.69 -18.57
N GLY A 201 -2.88 6.51 -19.02
CA GLY A 201 -3.90 5.98 -18.10
C GLY A 201 -5.32 5.84 -18.68
N PRO A 202 -6.40 5.87 -17.86
CA PRO A 202 -6.41 6.04 -16.41
C PRO A 202 -5.42 5.16 -15.67
N ARG A 203 -4.91 5.70 -14.56
CA ARG A 203 -3.94 5.01 -13.69
C ARG A 203 -4.27 3.53 -13.56
N HIS A 204 -3.26 2.68 -13.50
CA HIS A 204 -3.38 1.37 -12.91
C HIS A 204 -2.38 1.18 -11.81
N LYS A 205 -2.87 0.98 -10.58
CA LYS A 205 -2.78 -0.36 -10.04
C LYS A 205 -1.75 -1.28 -10.71
N VAL A 206 -0.71 -1.71 -9.99
CA VAL A 206 0.13 -2.86 -10.37
C VAL A 206 0.27 -3.82 -9.20
N THR A 207 0.59 -5.08 -9.51
CA THR A 207 0.88 -6.11 -8.53
C THR A 207 2.10 -6.89 -9.05
N LEU A 208 3.23 -6.78 -8.32
CA LEU A 208 4.57 -7.33 -8.59
C LEU A 208 4.87 -8.43 -7.54
N PRO A 209 4.60 -9.72 -7.81
CA PRO A 209 4.49 -10.74 -6.77
C PRO A 209 5.69 -11.05 -5.87
N THR A 210 6.86 -10.51 -6.13
CA THR A 210 8.05 -10.71 -5.29
C THR A 210 8.74 -9.40 -4.97
N GLY A 211 9.52 -9.41 -3.90
CA GLY A 211 10.51 -8.37 -3.66
C GLY A 211 11.67 -8.53 -4.62
N PHE A 212 12.26 -7.42 -5.02
CA PHE A 212 13.31 -7.42 -6.02
C PHE A 212 14.40 -6.42 -5.65
N TRP A 213 15.65 -6.75 -5.97
CA TRP A 213 16.72 -5.78 -5.81
C TRP A 213 16.74 -4.88 -7.05
N LEU A 214 16.79 -3.56 -6.91
CA LEU A 214 16.85 -2.61 -8.03
C LEU A 214 18.11 -1.74 -7.90
N PHE A 215 18.79 -1.46 -9.01
CA PHE A 215 19.91 -0.52 -9.04
C PHE A 215 19.44 0.86 -8.56
N ASP A 216 20.11 1.41 -7.54
CA ASP A 216 19.80 2.75 -7.01
C ASP A 216 20.04 3.86 -8.04
N THR A 217 20.90 3.59 -9.01
CA THR A 217 21.39 4.52 -10.03
C THR A 217 21.14 3.98 -11.44
N ALA A 218 21.04 4.87 -12.42
CA ALA A 218 21.09 4.46 -13.83
C ALA A 218 22.46 3.82 -14.13
N CYS A 219 22.50 2.79 -14.97
CA CYS A 219 23.72 2.05 -15.26
C CYS A 219 24.84 2.99 -15.74
N THR A 220 25.97 2.99 -15.03
CA THR A 220 27.05 3.96 -15.28
C THR A 220 27.85 3.61 -16.53
N GLN A 221 28.48 4.61 -17.12
CA GLN A 221 29.41 4.42 -18.24
C GLN A 221 30.59 3.52 -17.86
N ASP A 222 31.03 3.53 -16.60
CA ASP A 222 32.09 2.64 -16.09
C ASP A 222 31.61 1.18 -15.96
N LEU A 223 30.44 0.93 -15.36
CA LEU A 223 29.87 -0.42 -15.25
C LEU A 223 29.57 -1.02 -16.63
N TRP A 224 28.98 -0.23 -17.54
CA TRP A 224 28.80 -0.64 -18.93
C TRP A 224 30.15 -1.01 -19.58
N GLN A 225 31.17 -0.15 -19.45
CA GLN A 225 32.47 -0.40 -20.08
C GLN A 225 33.19 -1.63 -19.48
N ALA A 226 33.06 -1.90 -18.19
CA ALA A 226 33.61 -3.09 -17.53
C ALA A 226 32.96 -4.40 -18.01
N VAL A 227 31.68 -4.38 -18.39
CA VAL A 227 30.96 -5.55 -18.93
C VAL A 227 31.11 -5.68 -20.45
N MET A 228 31.03 -4.56 -21.18
CA MET A 228 30.89 -4.54 -22.64
C MET A 228 32.18 -4.26 -23.40
N GLY A 229 33.15 -3.57 -22.78
CA GLY A 229 34.44 -3.21 -23.39
C GLY A 229 34.40 -1.97 -24.29
N ASN A 230 33.33 -1.18 -24.25
CA ASN A 230 33.17 0.07 -25.01
C ASN A 230 32.32 1.10 -24.25
N ASN A 231 32.18 2.31 -24.79
CA ASN A 231 31.28 3.34 -24.27
C ASN A 231 30.75 4.20 -25.45
N PRO A 232 29.48 4.02 -25.91
CA PRO A 232 28.90 4.78 -27.02
C PRO A 232 28.41 6.19 -26.68
N SER A 233 28.32 6.58 -25.40
CA SER A 233 27.60 7.80 -24.97
C SER A 233 28.17 9.11 -25.52
N ARG A 234 27.30 10.10 -25.71
CA ARG A 234 27.68 11.44 -26.18
C ARG A 234 28.31 12.29 -25.07
N PHE A 235 27.77 12.23 -23.87
CA PHE A 235 28.15 13.04 -22.71
C PHE A 235 29.06 12.22 -21.79
N LYS A 236 30.38 12.31 -22.01
CA LYS A 236 31.38 11.44 -21.35
C LYS A 236 31.61 11.78 -19.87
N GLY A 237 31.78 10.71 -19.08
CA GLY A 237 32.23 10.70 -17.69
C GLY A 237 31.93 9.33 -17.07
N GLU A 238 32.82 8.79 -16.24
CA GLU A 238 32.69 7.41 -15.70
C GLU A 238 31.38 7.22 -14.93
N ASP A 239 31.08 8.15 -14.03
CA ASP A 239 29.89 8.13 -13.16
C ASP A 239 28.65 8.74 -13.83
N ARG A 240 28.64 8.93 -15.16
CA ARG A 240 27.44 9.39 -15.89
C ARG A 240 26.60 8.20 -16.33
N PRO A 241 25.27 8.36 -16.49
CA PRO A 241 24.44 7.32 -17.08
C PRO A 241 24.96 6.97 -18.48
N ILE A 242 24.86 5.68 -18.81
CA ILE A 242 25.08 5.18 -20.16
C ILE A 242 23.94 5.67 -21.07
N GLU A 243 24.28 6.40 -22.12
CA GLU A 243 23.35 6.73 -23.22
C GLU A 243 23.92 6.38 -24.61
N GLN A 244 23.10 6.48 -25.66
CA GLN A 244 23.29 5.86 -26.98
C GLN A 244 23.41 4.32 -26.91
N VAL A 245 22.59 3.67 -26.08
CA VAL A 245 22.42 2.21 -26.06
C VAL A 245 21.00 1.81 -26.47
N SER A 246 20.89 0.78 -27.31
CA SER A 246 19.59 0.22 -27.70
C SER A 246 19.15 -0.88 -26.74
N TRP A 247 17.85 -1.15 -26.65
CA TRP A 247 17.31 -2.25 -25.84
C TRP A 247 18.00 -3.59 -26.15
N ASN A 248 18.25 -3.83 -27.45
CA ASN A 248 18.95 -4.99 -27.96
C ASN A 248 20.43 -5.07 -27.51
N ASP A 249 21.07 -3.97 -27.13
CA ASP A 249 22.42 -3.97 -26.57
C ASP A 249 22.42 -4.18 -25.05
N VAL A 250 21.36 -3.74 -24.36
CA VAL A 250 21.17 -3.99 -22.92
C VAL A 250 21.01 -5.47 -22.62
N GLN A 251 20.29 -6.24 -23.46
CA GLN A 251 20.19 -7.70 -23.27
C GLN A 251 21.58 -8.37 -23.29
N LYS A 252 22.46 -7.97 -24.23
CA LYS A 252 23.84 -8.46 -24.33
C LYS A 252 24.71 -8.10 -23.10
N PHE A 253 24.36 -7.02 -22.39
CA PHE A 253 24.99 -6.64 -21.12
C PHE A 253 24.52 -7.57 -19.98
N LEU A 254 23.21 -7.83 -19.89
CA LEU A 254 22.60 -8.72 -18.88
C LEU A 254 23.15 -10.15 -18.99
N ASP A 255 23.19 -10.73 -20.20
CA ASP A 255 23.77 -12.05 -20.47
C ASP A 255 25.20 -12.16 -19.90
N ARG A 256 26.01 -11.11 -20.13
CA ARG A 256 27.43 -11.08 -19.78
C ARG A 256 27.70 -10.85 -18.30
N ILE A 257 26.88 -10.06 -17.60
CA ILE A 257 27.08 -9.79 -16.18
C ILE A 257 26.63 -10.97 -15.32
N ASN A 258 25.49 -11.59 -15.64
CA ASN A 258 25.01 -12.80 -14.96
C ASN A 258 25.95 -13.99 -15.18
N SER A 259 26.51 -14.13 -16.39
CA SER A 259 27.56 -15.14 -16.68
C SER A 259 28.87 -14.92 -15.92
N ARG A 260 29.08 -13.76 -15.27
CA ARG A 260 30.29 -13.45 -14.48
C ARG A 260 30.06 -13.57 -12.97
N ILE A 261 28.81 -13.42 -12.49
CA ILE A 261 28.47 -13.44 -11.06
C ILE A 261 27.24 -14.36 -10.87
N PRO A 262 27.46 -15.68 -10.64
CA PRO A 262 26.37 -16.63 -10.39
C PRO A 262 25.48 -16.21 -9.21
N GLY A 263 24.18 -16.40 -9.34
CA GLY A 263 23.17 -15.98 -8.36
C GLY A 263 22.83 -14.48 -8.36
N LEU A 264 23.46 -13.65 -9.19
CA LEU A 264 23.15 -12.21 -9.27
C LEU A 264 21.92 -11.91 -10.15
N GLU A 265 21.60 -12.77 -11.11
CA GLU A 265 20.28 -12.87 -11.77
C GLU A 265 19.64 -11.53 -12.21
N LEU A 266 20.44 -10.65 -12.82
CA LEU A 266 19.98 -9.34 -13.27
C LEU A 266 19.08 -9.41 -14.51
N VAL A 267 18.05 -8.58 -14.51
CA VAL A 267 17.12 -8.32 -15.62
C VAL A 267 16.96 -6.81 -15.83
N LEU A 268 16.32 -6.40 -16.94
CA LEU A 268 15.70 -5.07 -16.98
C LEU A 268 14.47 -5.08 -16.05
N PRO A 269 14.22 -4.01 -15.27
CA PRO A 269 12.97 -3.87 -14.55
C PRO A 269 11.79 -3.88 -15.53
N SER A 270 10.64 -4.36 -15.10
CA SER A 270 9.39 -4.09 -15.81
C SER A 270 9.07 -2.59 -15.79
N GLU A 271 8.22 -2.10 -16.69
CA GLU A 271 7.74 -0.72 -16.66
C GLU A 271 7.00 -0.45 -15.35
N ALA A 272 6.34 -1.48 -14.82
CA ALA A 272 5.82 -1.52 -13.47
C ALA A 272 6.93 -1.36 -12.41
N GLU A 273 7.93 -2.25 -12.34
CA GLU A 273 9.06 -2.15 -11.39
C GLU A 273 9.81 -0.82 -11.49
N TRP A 274 9.92 -0.26 -12.69
CA TRP A 274 10.59 1.00 -12.97
C TRP A 274 9.77 2.20 -12.50
N GLU A 275 8.51 2.36 -12.94
CA GLU A 275 7.69 3.50 -12.51
C GLU A 275 7.35 3.38 -11.01
N TYR A 276 7.26 2.16 -10.50
CA TYR A 276 7.23 1.90 -9.07
C TYR A 276 8.45 2.53 -8.38
N GLY A 277 9.66 2.10 -8.75
CA GLY A 277 10.90 2.60 -8.16
C GLY A 277 11.06 4.11 -8.35
N CYS A 278 10.54 4.66 -9.45
CA CYS A 278 10.50 6.10 -9.74
C CYS A 278 9.69 6.87 -8.69
N ARG A 279 8.51 6.34 -8.35
CA ARG A 279 7.51 6.99 -7.49
C ARG A 279 7.86 7.02 -6.01
N ALA A 280 8.64 6.07 -5.50
CA ALA A 280 9.09 6.06 -4.10
C ALA A 280 7.98 6.18 -3.03
N GLY A 281 6.76 5.76 -3.35
CA GLY A 281 5.60 5.83 -2.47
C GLY A 281 4.77 7.10 -2.64
N THR A 282 4.85 7.73 -3.81
CA THR A 282 4.04 8.89 -4.20
C THR A 282 3.16 8.58 -5.41
N ASP A 283 1.90 9.05 -5.43
CA ASP A 283 1.07 9.09 -6.64
C ASP A 283 1.00 10.47 -7.31
N SER A 284 1.87 11.40 -6.88
CA SER A 284 2.07 12.74 -7.45
C SER A 284 2.77 12.72 -8.82
N PRO A 285 2.81 13.87 -9.54
CA PRO A 285 3.48 14.02 -10.83
C PRO A 285 4.97 13.67 -10.79
N PHE A 286 5.65 13.89 -9.66
CA PHE A 286 7.05 13.52 -9.43
C PHE A 286 7.22 12.88 -8.04
N GLY A 287 8.29 12.10 -7.85
CA GLY A 287 8.71 11.56 -6.54
C GLY A 287 9.17 12.61 -5.53
N PHE A 288 9.19 13.89 -5.93
CA PHE A 288 9.43 15.06 -5.09
C PHE A 288 8.15 15.86 -4.76
N GLY A 289 6.97 15.34 -5.11
CA GLY A 289 5.67 15.97 -4.87
C GLY A 289 5.02 16.57 -6.13
N GLU A 290 4.23 17.62 -5.95
CA GLU A 290 3.41 18.24 -7.01
C GLU A 290 4.22 19.05 -8.04
N ASN A 291 5.44 19.45 -7.72
CA ASN A 291 6.31 20.22 -8.62
C ASN A 291 7.78 19.83 -8.41
N ILE A 292 8.65 20.31 -9.28
CA ILE A 292 10.10 20.04 -9.25
C ILE A 292 10.88 21.30 -9.56
N THR A 293 12.05 21.44 -8.94
CA THR A 293 13.06 22.44 -9.31
C THR A 293 14.28 21.77 -9.96
N PRO A 294 15.09 22.52 -10.74
CA PRO A 294 16.31 21.98 -11.31
C PRO A 294 17.34 21.51 -10.28
N GLU A 295 17.26 21.96 -9.03
CA GLU A 295 18.11 21.50 -7.92
C GLU A 295 17.76 20.06 -7.50
N GLN A 296 16.54 19.59 -7.81
CA GLN A 296 16.07 18.22 -7.59
C GLN A 296 16.20 17.35 -8.84
N VAL A 297 15.98 17.92 -10.03
CA VAL A 297 15.76 17.16 -11.27
C VAL A 297 16.60 17.73 -12.43
N ASN A 298 17.19 16.88 -13.27
CA ASN A 298 17.88 17.34 -14.49
C ASN A 298 16.90 17.38 -15.68
N TYR A 299 16.28 18.54 -15.92
CA TYR A 299 15.30 18.76 -17.00
C TYR A 299 15.42 20.18 -17.58
N ASN A 300 14.46 20.58 -18.43
CA ASN A 300 14.32 21.95 -18.90
C ASN A 300 13.46 22.81 -17.94
N GLY A 301 14.11 23.45 -16.97
CA GLY A 301 13.50 24.38 -16.01
C GLY A 301 12.97 25.69 -16.58
N GLU A 302 13.26 26.03 -17.85
CA GLU A 302 12.68 27.22 -18.51
C GLU A 302 11.14 27.09 -18.65
N TYR A 303 10.63 25.85 -18.54
CA TYR A 303 9.22 25.49 -18.58
C TYR A 303 8.89 24.64 -17.33
N PRO A 304 8.69 25.29 -16.17
CA PRO A 304 8.34 24.61 -14.93
C PRO A 304 6.96 23.96 -15.02
N TYR A 305 6.68 23.07 -14.09
CA TYR A 305 5.36 22.45 -13.99
C TYR A 305 4.34 23.44 -13.39
N THR A 306 3.04 23.20 -13.58
CA THR A 306 1.98 24.16 -13.30
C THR A 306 2.08 24.77 -11.90
N GLY A 307 2.17 26.11 -11.84
CA GLY A 307 2.33 26.88 -10.61
C GLY A 307 3.76 27.04 -10.08
N GLY A 308 4.76 26.38 -10.69
CA GLY A 308 6.16 26.44 -10.29
C GLY A 308 6.95 27.61 -10.88
N GLU A 309 8.11 27.90 -10.29
CA GLU A 309 9.00 29.00 -10.71
C GLU A 309 9.95 28.59 -11.85
N ILE A 310 10.31 29.55 -12.72
CA ILE A 310 11.18 29.33 -13.88
C ILE A 310 12.63 29.13 -13.40
N GLY A 311 13.24 28.01 -13.75
CA GLY A 311 14.58 27.61 -13.31
C GLY A 311 15.58 27.33 -14.45
N GLU A 312 16.76 26.80 -14.08
CA GLU A 312 17.83 26.39 -14.99
C GLU A 312 17.41 25.28 -15.99
N TYR A 313 17.94 25.36 -17.22
CA TYR A 313 17.94 24.26 -18.19
C TYR A 313 19.38 23.96 -18.65
N ARG A 314 19.93 22.84 -18.14
CA ARG A 314 21.36 22.46 -18.22
C ARG A 314 21.86 21.96 -19.57
N LYS A 315 20.95 21.49 -20.44
CA LYS A 315 21.24 21.10 -21.83
C LYS A 315 22.23 19.91 -22.00
N CYS A 316 22.47 19.12 -20.95
CA CYS A 316 23.23 17.86 -20.97
C CYS A 316 22.87 16.95 -19.78
N THR A 317 23.37 15.70 -19.76
CA THR A 317 23.26 14.83 -18.57
C THR A 317 24.05 15.38 -17.37
N VAL A 318 23.82 14.80 -16.19
CA VAL A 318 24.65 14.95 -14.98
C VAL A 318 25.16 13.56 -14.54
N PRO A 319 26.20 13.46 -13.70
CA PRO A 319 26.58 12.20 -13.05
C PRO A 319 25.39 11.59 -12.29
N VAL A 320 25.39 10.28 -12.10
CA VAL A 320 24.40 9.61 -11.26
C VAL A 320 24.65 9.92 -9.79
N ALA A 321 23.60 9.94 -8.97
CA ALA A 321 23.62 10.36 -7.58
C ALA A 321 24.26 11.74 -7.34
N SER A 322 24.16 12.65 -8.32
CA SER A 322 24.62 14.05 -8.19
C SER A 322 23.48 15.03 -7.94
N LEU A 323 22.23 14.59 -8.14
CA LEU A 323 21.02 15.23 -7.64
C LEU A 323 20.40 14.35 -6.53
N PRO A 324 19.48 14.89 -5.70
CA PRO A 324 18.84 14.12 -4.63
C PRO A 324 18.16 12.83 -5.14
N PRO A 325 18.16 11.75 -4.33
CA PRO A 325 17.33 10.59 -4.62
C PRO A 325 15.87 10.83 -4.25
N ASN A 326 15.00 9.95 -4.70
CA ASN A 326 13.65 9.81 -4.15
C ASN A 326 13.66 9.07 -2.78
N SER A 327 12.49 8.87 -2.16
CA SER A 327 12.33 8.32 -0.80
C SER A 327 12.82 6.88 -0.57
N TRP A 328 13.22 6.12 -1.59
CA TRP A 328 13.97 4.84 -1.41
C TRP A 328 15.39 4.92 -1.97
N GLY A 329 16.00 6.10 -1.98
CA GLY A 329 17.41 6.22 -2.30
C GLY A 329 17.72 5.92 -3.76
N ILE A 330 16.74 6.06 -4.65
CA ILE A 330 16.88 5.83 -6.08
C ILE A 330 17.06 7.18 -6.78
N TYR A 331 18.16 7.34 -7.50
CA TYR A 331 18.64 8.60 -8.05
C TYR A 331 18.25 8.81 -9.52
N GLU A 332 18.05 10.08 -9.86
CA GLU A 332 17.71 10.60 -11.20
C GLU A 332 16.54 9.90 -11.91
N MET A 333 15.57 9.34 -11.16
CA MET A 333 14.33 8.76 -11.70
C MET A 333 13.41 9.79 -12.39
N HIS A 334 13.74 11.07 -12.31
CA HIS A 334 13.15 12.14 -13.10
C HIS A 334 14.24 12.83 -13.91
N GLY A 335 14.03 12.95 -15.21
CA GLY A 335 14.97 13.61 -16.10
C GLY A 335 16.28 12.83 -16.25
N ASN A 336 17.38 13.56 -16.41
CA ASN A 336 18.71 13.05 -16.79
C ASN A 336 18.69 12.22 -18.10
N VAL A 337 18.31 10.94 -18.09
CA VAL A 337 18.08 10.11 -19.29
C VAL A 337 16.77 9.34 -19.19
N TRP A 338 16.13 9.09 -20.33
CA TRP A 338 15.08 8.08 -20.41
C TRP A 338 15.67 6.71 -20.12
N GLU A 339 14.89 5.77 -19.61
CA GLU A 339 15.38 4.44 -19.27
C GLU A 339 14.53 3.33 -19.90
N TRP A 340 15.20 2.35 -20.51
CA TRP A 340 14.58 1.13 -21.04
C TRP A 340 14.00 0.25 -19.94
N THR A 341 12.83 -0.34 -20.20
CA THR A 341 12.19 -1.38 -19.39
C THR A 341 12.09 -2.68 -20.20
N ARG A 342 11.73 -3.82 -19.60
CA ARG A 342 11.59 -5.08 -20.38
C ARG A 342 10.34 -5.14 -21.26
N ASP A 343 9.34 -4.30 -21.03
CA ASP A 343 7.98 -4.43 -21.54
C ASP A 343 7.83 -4.00 -23.01
N CYS A 344 6.90 -4.65 -23.70
CA CYS A 344 6.43 -4.19 -25.01
C CYS A 344 5.62 -2.90 -24.84
N TRP A 345 5.65 -2.00 -25.81
CA TRP A 345 4.74 -0.86 -25.82
C TRP A 345 3.32 -1.28 -26.18
N HIS A 346 2.37 -0.58 -25.56
CA HIS A 346 0.95 -0.59 -25.83
C HIS A 346 0.44 0.86 -25.81
N GLU A 347 -0.45 1.20 -26.76
CA GLU A 347 -0.90 2.58 -27.08
C GLU A 347 -1.53 3.37 -25.92
N ASN A 348 -1.87 2.64 -24.88
CA ASN A 348 -2.61 2.98 -23.70
C ASN A 348 -2.56 1.68 -22.88
N TYR A 349 -3.64 1.36 -22.15
CA TYR A 349 -3.83 0.09 -21.48
C TYR A 349 -5.35 -0.20 -21.20
N ARG A 350 -5.80 -0.79 -20.08
CA ARG A 350 -7.19 -1.31 -19.76
C ARG A 350 -7.55 -2.63 -20.46
N GLU A 351 -8.09 -3.54 -19.66
CA GLU A 351 -8.06 -5.00 -19.83
C GLU A 351 -9.38 -5.51 -20.39
N THR A 352 -9.45 -6.78 -20.80
CA THR A 352 -10.70 -7.44 -21.17
C THR A 352 -10.55 -8.98 -20.99
N SER A 353 -11.62 -9.77 -21.09
CA SER A 353 -11.62 -11.21 -20.74
C SER A 353 -12.68 -12.06 -21.45
N ASP A 354 -12.61 -13.39 -21.26
CA ASP A 354 -13.53 -14.42 -21.80
C ASP A 354 -14.06 -15.41 -20.72
N ASP A 355 -14.97 -16.29 -21.18
CA ASP A 355 -15.36 -17.64 -20.72
C ASP A 355 -16.13 -17.90 -19.40
N ALA A 356 -17.11 -18.81 -19.47
CA ALA A 356 -17.90 -19.36 -18.35
C ALA A 356 -18.45 -20.78 -18.64
N SER A 357 -18.59 -21.64 -17.63
CA SER A 357 -19.30 -22.95 -17.69
C SER A 357 -19.52 -23.54 -16.28
N SER A 358 -20.55 -24.37 -15.96
CA SER A 358 -21.83 -24.69 -16.63
C SER A 358 -22.79 -25.48 -15.71
N ASN A 359 -24.11 -25.26 -15.82
CA ASN A 359 -25.24 -26.15 -15.44
C ASN A 359 -25.47 -26.50 -13.94
N ASP A 360 -26.64 -26.92 -13.46
CA ASP A 360 -28.09 -26.73 -13.78
C ASP A 360 -28.89 -27.39 -12.61
N THR A 361 -29.98 -26.85 -12.03
CA THR A 361 -31.36 -27.26 -12.35
C THR A 361 -32.45 -26.51 -11.54
N LEU A 362 -33.50 -26.08 -12.26
CA LEU A 362 -34.95 -26.06 -11.94
C LEU A 362 -35.47 -26.06 -10.47
N GLU A 363 -36.27 -25.04 -10.10
CA GLU A 363 -37.75 -25.11 -10.18
C GLU A 363 -38.40 -23.70 -10.07
N ALA A 364 -39.72 -23.56 -10.25
CA ALA A 364 -40.35 -22.27 -10.59
C ALA A 364 -41.76 -21.99 -10.00
N SER A 365 -42.02 -20.72 -9.65
CA SER A 365 -43.33 -20.00 -9.65
C SER A 365 -43.05 -18.54 -9.22
N SER A 366 -43.37 -17.45 -9.95
CA SER A 366 -44.58 -17.00 -10.65
C SER A 366 -45.62 -16.28 -9.77
N GLU A 367 -45.58 -14.94 -9.73
CA GLU A 367 -46.74 -14.04 -9.93
C GLU A 367 -46.31 -12.57 -10.07
N SER A 368 -47.26 -11.64 -10.32
CA SER A 368 -47.02 -10.39 -11.08
C SER A 368 -47.20 -9.05 -10.35
N GLN A 369 -46.58 -8.01 -10.93
CA GLN A 369 -46.73 -6.56 -10.71
C GLN A 369 -48.16 -6.01 -11.03
N PRO A 370 -48.53 -4.69 -10.88
CA PRO A 370 -47.68 -3.47 -10.81
C PRO A 370 -48.12 -2.30 -9.88
N GLY A 371 -47.36 -1.18 -9.92
CA GLY A 371 -47.68 0.15 -9.38
C GLY A 371 -46.50 0.76 -8.59
N ALA A 372 -45.71 1.74 -9.07
CA ALA A 372 -46.03 3.14 -9.46
C ALA A 372 -46.32 4.05 -8.24
N ASP A 373 -45.74 5.25 -8.04
CA ASP A 373 -44.70 6.07 -8.75
C ASP A 373 -44.17 7.16 -7.75
N LEU A 374 -43.30 8.17 -8.01
CA LEU A 374 -42.62 8.83 -9.18
C LEU A 374 -41.24 9.42 -8.63
N ASP A 375 -40.41 10.36 -9.14
CA ASP A 375 -40.20 11.27 -10.32
C ASP A 375 -38.75 11.85 -10.23
N THR A 376 -38.01 12.08 -11.35
CA THR A 376 -36.77 12.89 -11.67
C THR A 376 -36.05 13.77 -10.56
N ALA A 377 -34.72 13.92 -10.19
CA ALA A 377 -33.29 13.55 -10.51
C ALA A 377 -31.81 14.37 -10.46
N LEU A 378 -30.97 15.26 -11.17
CA LEU A 378 -30.51 16.03 -12.47
C LEU A 378 -28.95 16.26 -12.51
N ASP A 379 -28.35 15.86 -13.64
CA ASP A 379 -27.66 16.66 -14.69
C ASP A 379 -26.46 17.62 -14.47
N ALA A 380 -25.45 17.40 -15.34
CA ALA A 380 -24.77 18.32 -16.28
C ALA A 380 -23.63 19.26 -15.79
N ASP A 381 -22.41 19.35 -16.39
CA ASP A 381 -21.93 19.47 -17.81
C ASP A 381 -21.78 20.96 -18.25
N PRO A 382 -20.92 21.40 -19.22
CA PRO A 382 -19.81 20.74 -19.96
C PRO A 382 -18.42 21.42 -19.84
N ASP A 383 -17.37 20.77 -20.38
CA ASP A 383 -16.72 21.13 -21.68
C ASP A 383 -15.21 20.76 -21.75
N THR A 384 -14.80 19.97 -22.75
CA THR A 384 -13.42 19.84 -23.32
C THR A 384 -13.29 18.67 -24.31
N ARG A 385 -12.98 18.91 -25.61
CA ARG A 385 -12.25 17.92 -26.45
C ARG A 385 -11.76 18.38 -27.84
N SER A 386 -10.52 18.04 -28.16
CA SER A 386 -10.07 17.32 -29.38
C SER A 386 -8.56 17.08 -29.24
N HIS A 387 -7.98 15.87 -29.16
CA HIS A 387 -8.10 14.62 -29.95
C HIS A 387 -7.85 14.76 -31.45
N VAL A 388 -6.76 14.14 -31.92
CA VAL A 388 -6.76 13.12 -32.98
C VAL A 388 -5.67 12.08 -32.65
N GLY A 389 -6.04 10.79 -32.65
CA GLY A 389 -5.11 9.66 -32.79
C GLY A 389 -5.35 8.94 -34.12
N THR A 390 -4.56 7.90 -34.44
CA THR A 390 -4.76 7.08 -35.65
C THR A 390 -4.52 5.60 -35.35
N ASP A 391 -5.46 4.75 -35.77
CA ASP A 391 -5.55 3.32 -35.45
C ASP A 391 -4.36 2.47 -35.92
N ILE A 392 -4.02 1.42 -35.15
CA ILE A 392 -3.42 0.20 -35.71
C ILE A 392 -4.09 -1.07 -35.15
N SER A 393 -5.07 -1.59 -35.90
CA SER A 393 -5.62 -2.94 -35.72
C SER A 393 -5.05 -3.94 -36.73
N ASN A 394 -3.72 -4.09 -36.80
CA ASN A 394 -3.02 -5.20 -37.47
C ASN A 394 -1.50 -5.18 -37.17
N ALA A 395 -0.99 -6.16 -36.41
CA ALA A 395 0.45 -6.38 -36.25
C ALA A 395 0.77 -7.87 -36.06
N SER A 396 1.23 -8.55 -37.12
CA SER A 396 1.57 -9.97 -37.13
C SER A 396 3.07 -10.26 -36.93
N ASN A 397 3.79 -9.36 -36.25
CA ASN A 397 5.22 -9.48 -35.99
C ASN A 397 5.61 -8.83 -34.65
N ILE A 398 6.03 -9.63 -33.67
CA ILE A 398 6.40 -9.17 -32.31
C ILE A 398 7.63 -8.24 -32.33
N SER A 399 8.45 -8.26 -33.39
CA SER A 399 9.69 -7.49 -33.50
C SER A 399 9.52 -5.99 -33.80
N ASP A 400 8.35 -5.56 -34.28
CA ASP A 400 8.09 -4.15 -34.64
C ASP A 400 7.31 -3.38 -33.56
N VAL A 401 6.87 -4.08 -32.51
CA VAL A 401 6.31 -3.45 -31.30
C VAL A 401 7.45 -2.70 -30.60
N GLY A 402 7.21 -1.44 -30.23
CA GLY A 402 8.17 -0.64 -29.48
C GLY A 402 8.50 -1.27 -28.12
N ARG A 403 9.60 -0.87 -27.50
CA ARG A 403 9.86 -1.10 -26.07
C ARG A 403 9.59 0.20 -25.33
N VAL A 404 9.09 0.10 -24.10
CA VAL A 404 8.76 1.28 -23.32
C VAL A 404 10.05 1.92 -22.77
N VAL A 405 10.05 3.25 -22.74
CA VAL A 405 11.07 4.06 -22.06
C VAL A 405 10.40 5.00 -21.07
N ARG A 406 11.02 5.21 -19.90
CA ARG A 406 10.44 5.97 -18.77
C ARG A 406 11.39 7.03 -18.19
N GLY A 407 10.84 7.97 -17.40
CA GLY A 407 11.58 8.98 -16.62
C GLY A 407 11.77 10.36 -17.25
N GLY A 408 11.58 10.52 -18.57
CA GLY A 408 11.95 11.77 -19.24
C GLY A 408 13.48 11.92 -19.37
N SER A 409 14.00 13.12 -19.65
CA SER A 409 15.45 13.33 -19.73
C SER A 409 15.86 14.81 -19.60
N TRP A 410 17.17 15.08 -19.58
CA TRP A 410 17.76 16.43 -19.48
C TRP A 410 17.18 17.49 -20.42
N ARG A 411 16.63 17.09 -21.58
CA ARG A 411 16.06 17.98 -22.61
C ARG A 411 14.55 18.16 -22.54
N ASN A 412 13.87 17.42 -21.68
CA ASN A 412 12.42 17.40 -21.58
C ASN A 412 11.94 18.51 -20.62
N VAL A 413 10.82 19.15 -20.94
CA VAL A 413 10.15 20.12 -20.05
C VAL A 413 9.49 19.39 -18.88
N ALA A 414 9.19 20.09 -17.78
CA ALA A 414 8.77 19.45 -16.52
C ALA A 414 7.64 18.42 -16.70
N ARG A 415 6.61 18.76 -17.46
CA ARG A 415 5.48 17.85 -17.76
C ARG A 415 5.81 16.55 -18.49
N VAL A 416 7.03 16.36 -19.00
CA VAL A 416 7.49 15.16 -19.71
C VAL A 416 8.51 14.35 -18.87
N VAL A 417 8.95 14.86 -17.71
CA VAL A 417 9.76 14.10 -16.75
C VAL A 417 8.95 13.58 -15.55
N ARG A 418 7.61 13.69 -15.62
CA ARG A 418 6.69 13.16 -14.61
C ARG A 418 6.77 11.64 -14.52
N SER A 419 6.55 11.10 -13.31
CA SER A 419 6.52 9.67 -13.00
C SER A 419 5.73 8.87 -14.04
N ALA A 420 4.54 9.34 -14.39
CA ALA A 420 3.60 8.67 -15.29
C ALA A 420 3.95 8.72 -16.79
N VAL A 421 4.88 9.58 -17.23
CA VAL A 421 5.04 9.84 -18.68
C VAL A 421 5.77 8.69 -19.34
N ARG A 422 5.02 7.95 -20.15
CA ARG A 422 5.52 6.89 -21.00
C ARG A 422 6.00 7.49 -22.32
N ASP A 423 6.99 6.86 -22.94
CA ASP A 423 7.28 7.03 -24.37
C ASP A 423 7.75 5.67 -24.92
N ARG A 424 7.92 5.56 -26.25
CA ARG A 424 8.39 4.35 -26.91
C ARG A 424 9.52 4.60 -27.88
N ASN A 425 10.47 3.68 -27.87
CA ASN A 425 11.47 3.56 -28.92
C ASN A 425 11.49 2.14 -29.47
N LYS A 426 11.86 1.96 -30.74
CA LYS A 426 12.03 0.61 -31.30
C LYS A 426 13.24 -0.07 -30.66
N PRO A 427 13.27 -1.41 -30.50
CA PRO A 427 14.34 -2.11 -29.76
C PRO A 427 15.79 -1.85 -30.22
N GLY A 428 16.00 -1.38 -31.46
CA GLY A 428 17.30 -1.00 -32.02
C GLY A 428 17.57 0.52 -32.10
N GLU A 429 16.59 1.36 -31.75
CA GLU A 429 16.80 2.80 -31.63
C GLU A 429 17.66 3.13 -30.40
N HIS A 430 18.31 4.28 -30.43
CA HIS A 430 19.16 4.77 -29.36
C HIS A 430 19.32 6.28 -29.53
N SER A 431 19.48 7.01 -28.43
CA SER A 431 19.60 8.47 -28.44
C SER A 431 20.55 8.95 -27.35
N ASN A 432 21.01 10.20 -27.45
CA ASN A 432 21.88 10.81 -26.44
C ASN A 432 21.10 11.32 -25.20
N ASN A 433 19.97 10.71 -24.93
CA ASN A 433 19.10 10.98 -23.78
C ASN A 433 18.31 9.72 -23.37
N LEU A 434 18.82 8.52 -23.66
CA LEU A 434 18.21 7.21 -23.38
C LEU A 434 19.28 6.18 -22.95
N GLY A 435 19.07 5.60 -21.76
CA GLY A 435 19.88 4.62 -21.04
C GLY A 435 19.03 3.52 -20.38
N PHE A 436 19.43 2.99 -19.22
CA PHE A 436 18.70 1.96 -18.47
C PHE A 436 19.22 1.76 -17.03
N ARG A 437 18.51 0.96 -16.21
CA ARG A 437 18.97 0.34 -14.96
C ARG A 437 18.52 -1.12 -14.85
N CYS A 438 18.94 -1.86 -13.81
CA CYS A 438 18.70 -3.31 -13.69
C CYS A 438 18.06 -3.72 -12.36
N ALA A 439 17.32 -4.82 -12.37
CA ALA A 439 16.68 -5.46 -11.22
C ALA A 439 17.15 -6.92 -11.03
N ARG A 440 16.94 -7.56 -9.87
CA ARG A 440 17.13 -9.01 -9.59
C ARG A 440 15.87 -9.62 -8.97
N ILE A 441 15.49 -10.82 -9.40
CA ILE A 441 14.33 -11.58 -8.93
C ILE A 441 14.78 -13.01 -8.54
N GLU A 442 14.15 -13.63 -7.55
CA GLU A 442 14.45 -14.99 -7.05
C GLU A 442 13.51 -16.05 -7.65
N SER A 443 13.92 -17.34 -7.62
CA SER A 443 13.21 -18.44 -8.30
C SER A 443 13.08 -19.71 -7.45
N ASP A 444 11.85 -19.99 -6.97
CA ASP A 444 11.51 -21.18 -6.18
C ASP A 444 11.16 -22.39 -7.06
N ASP A 445 12.14 -23.10 -7.62
CA ASP A 445 11.90 -24.41 -8.25
C ASP A 445 13.16 -25.30 -8.35
N GLN A 446 13.23 -26.37 -7.55
CA GLN A 446 13.82 -27.67 -7.92
C GLN A 446 13.08 -28.81 -7.18
N PRO A 447 12.91 -30.03 -7.76
CA PRO A 447 11.92 -31.01 -7.28
C PRO A 447 12.47 -32.26 -6.58
N ALA A 448 11.82 -32.72 -5.51
CA ALA A 448 12.16 -33.99 -4.83
C ALA A 448 10.95 -34.80 -4.32
N GLY A 449 10.98 -36.12 -4.57
CA GLY A 449 10.48 -37.17 -3.66
C GLY A 449 8.97 -37.40 -3.47
N VAL A 450 8.44 -38.52 -3.97
CA VAL A 450 7.10 -39.05 -3.60
C VAL A 450 7.21 -40.19 -2.59
N GLN A 451 6.54 -40.12 -1.42
CA GLN A 451 5.84 -41.29 -0.85
C GLN A 451 4.87 -41.04 0.34
N SER A 452 3.67 -41.60 0.19
CA SER A 452 2.72 -42.18 1.19
C SER A 452 2.55 -41.63 2.62
N MET A 453 1.29 -41.37 2.96
CA MET A 453 0.75 -41.22 4.34
C MET A 453 0.83 -42.53 5.14
N GLU A 454 1.47 -42.53 6.33
CA GLU A 454 1.21 -43.53 7.41
C GLU A 454 1.83 -43.16 8.79
N ALA A 455 1.74 -41.89 9.24
CA ALA A 455 2.52 -41.40 10.41
C ALA A 455 1.81 -40.45 11.42
N GLU A 456 0.49 -40.22 11.35
CA GLU A 456 -0.20 -39.20 12.18
C GLU A 456 -0.74 -39.67 13.55
N GLU A 457 -0.47 -40.90 14.01
CA GLU A 457 -1.19 -41.48 15.18
C GLU A 457 -0.39 -41.55 16.50
N GLU A 458 0.95 -41.36 16.52
CA GLU A 458 1.73 -41.45 17.77
C GLU A 458 1.90 -40.11 18.54
N GLN A 459 1.78 -38.95 17.88
CA GLN A 459 2.05 -37.63 18.51
C GLN A 459 0.91 -37.04 19.36
N ARG A 460 0.14 -37.90 20.06
CA ARG A 460 -0.94 -37.50 20.99
C ARG A 460 -0.66 -37.77 22.48
N ASN A 461 0.45 -38.43 22.85
CA ASN A 461 0.72 -38.87 24.23
C ASN A 461 2.12 -38.46 24.76
N ALA A 462 2.36 -37.17 24.99
CA ALA A 462 3.56 -36.69 25.70
C ALA A 462 3.36 -35.29 26.35
N VAL A 463 2.38 -35.14 27.25
CA VAL A 463 2.22 -33.91 28.05
C VAL A 463 2.49 -34.22 29.53
N GLU A 464 3.72 -33.98 29.99
CA GLU A 464 4.00 -33.76 31.42
C GLU A 464 5.37 -33.11 31.69
N GLN A 465 5.47 -32.39 32.82
CA GLN A 465 6.69 -31.95 33.53
C GLN A 465 7.55 -30.81 32.91
N LEU A 466 7.22 -29.57 33.28
CA LEU A 466 8.17 -28.44 33.29
C LEU A 466 9.04 -28.46 34.57
N PRO A 467 10.35 -28.16 34.49
CA PRO A 467 11.13 -27.62 35.60
C PRO A 467 10.91 -26.10 35.77
N SER A 468 11.09 -25.58 36.98
CA SER A 468 11.06 -24.12 37.24
C SER A 468 12.38 -23.42 36.85
N PRO A 469 12.34 -22.13 36.48
CA PRO A 469 13.54 -21.39 36.06
C PRO A 469 14.49 -21.09 37.22
N ALA A 470 15.78 -21.13 36.95
CA ALA A 470 16.84 -20.70 37.86
C ALA A 470 17.64 -19.54 37.26
N SER A 471 17.94 -18.53 38.09
CA SER A 471 18.89 -17.41 37.86
C SER A 471 18.81 -16.67 36.51
N ALA A 472 18.31 -15.44 36.55
CA ALA A 472 18.21 -14.55 35.38
C ALA A 472 19.55 -14.27 34.69
N GLY A 473 19.54 -14.36 33.35
CA GLY A 473 20.28 -13.44 32.49
C GLY A 473 19.44 -12.17 32.26
N THR A 474 20.06 -11.01 32.14
CA THR A 474 19.38 -9.72 31.98
C THR A 474 18.87 -9.51 30.55
N SER A 475 17.56 -9.55 30.37
CA SER A 475 16.88 -9.08 29.14
C SER A 475 16.72 -7.56 29.14
N ASP A 476 17.01 -6.89 28.02
CA ASP A 476 16.70 -5.46 27.83
C ASP A 476 15.19 -5.22 27.75
N LYS A 477 14.58 -4.97 28.91
CA LYS A 477 13.18 -4.57 29.08
C LYS A 477 13.12 -3.10 29.50
N THR A 478 12.71 -2.23 28.58
CA THR A 478 12.53 -0.81 28.86
C THR A 478 11.09 -0.57 29.31
N ARG A 479 10.90 -0.24 30.59
CA ARG A 479 9.59 0.10 31.13
C ARG A 479 9.43 1.60 31.30
N ILE A 480 8.33 2.12 30.75
CA ILE A 480 7.97 3.54 30.78
C ILE A 480 6.75 3.70 31.72
N ARG A 481 6.74 4.79 32.48
CA ARG A 481 5.63 5.22 33.32
C ARG A 481 5.23 6.64 32.91
N ILE A 482 3.95 6.84 32.60
CA ILE A 482 3.43 8.13 32.12
C ILE A 482 2.59 8.76 33.24
N GLU A 483 3.21 9.64 34.02
CA GLU A 483 2.52 10.41 35.07
C GLU A 483 2.00 11.74 34.53
N GLU A 484 0.67 11.85 34.53
CA GLU A 484 -0.19 13.04 34.46
C GLU A 484 0.32 14.31 33.75
N ILE A 485 -0.25 14.55 32.56
CA ILE A 485 -0.57 15.89 32.03
C ILE A 485 0.63 16.84 31.84
N THR A 486 1.55 16.51 30.92
CA THR A 486 2.00 17.46 29.87
C THR A 486 2.97 16.86 28.86
N ASN A 487 3.82 15.91 29.27
CA ASN A 487 5.03 15.58 28.51
C ASN A 487 4.87 14.28 27.72
N CYS A 488 5.00 14.35 26.39
CA CYS A 488 5.24 13.15 25.59
C CYS A 488 6.62 12.58 25.96
N VAL A 489 6.73 11.25 26.05
CA VAL A 489 7.97 10.60 26.50
C VAL A 489 8.78 10.13 25.30
N HIS A 490 10.03 10.58 25.23
CA HIS A 490 11.02 10.08 24.28
C HIS A 490 11.71 8.84 24.89
N CYS A 491 11.70 7.73 24.16
CA CYS A 491 12.35 6.49 24.61
C CYS A 491 13.42 6.02 23.60
N PRO A 492 14.55 5.46 24.07
CA PRO A 492 15.48 4.71 23.21
C PRO A 492 14.71 3.57 22.56
N THR A 493 14.81 3.43 21.24
CA THR A 493 14.08 2.38 20.51
C THR A 493 15.02 1.27 20.05
N PRO A 494 14.58 -0.01 20.11
CA PRO A 494 15.26 -1.12 19.44
C PRO A 494 15.01 -1.09 17.91
N LEU A 495 15.24 0.08 17.28
CA LEU A 495 15.11 0.28 15.84
C LEU A 495 16.02 -0.71 15.09
N GLY A 496 15.43 -1.49 14.18
CA GLY A 496 16.12 -2.55 13.43
C GLY A 496 15.90 -3.98 13.98
N LYS A 497 15.11 -4.16 15.03
CA LYS A 497 14.60 -5.48 15.47
C LYS A 497 13.07 -5.48 15.53
N ALA A 498 12.45 -6.67 15.42
CA ALA A 498 11.05 -6.84 15.79
C ALA A 498 10.91 -6.64 17.31
N PHE A 499 9.86 -5.92 17.72
CA PHE A 499 9.63 -5.60 19.13
C PHE A 499 8.14 -5.63 19.47
N SER A 500 7.83 -5.79 20.74
CA SER A 500 6.48 -5.67 21.26
C SER A 500 6.30 -4.41 22.09
N ILE A 501 5.10 -3.85 22.03
CA ILE A 501 4.63 -2.85 22.98
C ILE A 501 3.50 -3.49 23.77
N ARG A 502 3.66 -3.58 25.09
CA ARG A 502 2.66 -4.18 26.00
C ARG A 502 2.11 -3.14 26.97
N THR A 503 0.80 -3.21 27.17
CA THR A 503 0.00 -2.40 28.10
C THR A 503 -0.95 -3.29 28.89
N ASP A 504 -1.65 -2.72 29.87
CA ASP A 504 -2.77 -3.38 30.56
C ASP A 504 -3.97 -3.73 29.65
N GLN A 505 -4.04 -3.16 28.44
CA GLN A 505 -5.10 -3.42 27.45
C GLN A 505 -4.68 -4.38 26.32
N GLY A 506 -3.47 -4.96 26.39
CA GLY A 506 -2.96 -5.95 25.46
C GLY A 506 -1.56 -5.65 24.94
N GLN A 507 -1.10 -6.49 24.01
CA GLN A 507 0.22 -6.41 23.38
C GLN A 507 0.09 -6.34 21.86
N PHE A 508 0.81 -5.41 21.26
CA PHE A 508 0.98 -5.31 19.81
C PHE A 508 2.39 -5.78 19.43
N ALA A 509 2.48 -6.64 18.42
CA ALA A 509 3.75 -6.97 17.77
C ALA A 509 3.98 -6.01 16.60
N PHE A 510 5.18 -5.45 16.51
CA PHE A 510 5.57 -4.51 15.47
C PHE A 510 6.69 -5.06 14.61
N GLU A 511 6.41 -5.12 13.31
CA GLU A 511 7.35 -5.51 12.28
C GLU A 511 7.53 -4.33 11.30
N THR A 512 8.73 -4.22 10.73
CA THR A 512 8.98 -3.28 9.63
C THR A 512 8.43 -3.89 8.36
N GLU A 513 7.33 -3.34 7.85
CA GLU A 513 6.84 -3.75 6.54
C GLU A 513 7.82 -3.26 5.46
N THR A 514 8.56 -4.16 4.84
CA THR A 514 8.74 -3.95 3.40
C THR A 514 7.40 -4.27 2.78
N LYS A 515 6.83 -3.30 2.07
CA LYS A 515 6.03 -3.47 0.86
C LYS A 515 5.69 -4.99 0.55
N PRO A 516 4.44 -5.53 0.63
CA PRO A 516 4.16 -6.99 0.73
C PRO A 516 3.81 -7.85 -0.52
N GLN A 517 4.37 -9.08 -0.62
CA GLN A 517 4.54 -9.96 -1.85
C GLN A 517 3.84 -9.54 -3.14
N TRP A 518 2.85 -10.29 -3.65
CA TRP A 518 1.80 -9.95 -4.65
C TRP A 518 2.03 -8.72 -5.53
N ALA A 519 2.22 -7.58 -4.89
CA ALA A 519 1.78 -6.29 -5.26
C ALA A 519 2.95 -5.31 -5.68
N SER A 520 2.72 -4.11 -6.25
CA SER A 520 3.76 -3.14 -6.76
C SER A 520 4.34 -1.79 -6.09
N ALA A 521 3.78 -0.98 -5.14
CA ALA A 521 4.37 0.11 -4.26
C ALA A 521 3.93 0.10 -2.75
N ILE A 522 4.40 1.04 -1.92
CA ILE A 522 3.76 1.39 -0.65
C ILE A 522 3.99 2.87 -0.40
N GLY A 523 3.04 3.52 0.25
CA GLY A 523 3.29 4.80 0.90
C GLY A 523 2.76 4.76 2.33
N ARG A 524 3.22 5.71 3.15
CA ARG A 524 2.58 6.04 4.42
C ARG A 524 2.21 7.51 4.40
N ASP A 525 0.95 7.79 4.07
CA ASP A 525 0.42 9.16 4.06
C ASP A 525 -0.18 9.53 5.44
N ARG A 526 -0.87 10.68 5.52
CA ARG A 526 -1.54 11.14 6.76
C ARG A 526 -2.62 10.19 7.29
N PHE A 527 -3.12 9.28 6.46
CA PHE A 527 -4.13 8.28 6.81
C PHE A 527 -3.52 6.92 7.16
N GLY A 528 -2.19 6.79 7.10
CA GLY A 528 -1.46 5.56 7.39
C GLY A 528 -0.93 4.87 6.12
N LEU A 529 -0.68 3.58 6.25
CA LEU A 529 0.02 2.77 5.27
C LEU A 529 -0.94 2.37 4.13
N TRP A 530 -0.52 2.51 2.87
CA TRP A 530 -1.36 2.29 1.69
C TRP A 530 -0.60 1.67 0.53
N THR A 531 -1.36 1.00 -0.35
CA THR A 531 -0.84 0.15 -1.43
C THR A 531 -1.97 -0.18 -2.46
N GLU A 532 -1.74 -0.52 -3.74
CA GLU A 532 -2.71 -0.30 -4.86
C GLU A 532 -2.73 -1.39 -6.01
N ILE A 533 -3.44 -2.55 -5.91
CA ILE A 533 -3.14 -3.83 -6.67
C ILE A 533 -3.38 -3.85 -8.20
N SER A 534 -2.74 -4.68 -9.05
CA SER A 534 -2.77 -4.61 -10.56
C SER A 534 -4.07 -4.50 -11.32
N LEU A 535 -3.96 -4.01 -12.58
CA LEU A 535 -4.26 -4.73 -13.84
C LEU A 535 -3.44 -4.18 -15.07
N ASP A 536 -2.69 -5.00 -15.85
CA ASP A 536 -2.22 -4.70 -17.23
C ASP A 536 -2.68 -5.76 -18.29
N THR A 537 -2.77 -5.37 -19.56
CA THR A 537 -4.11 -5.16 -20.08
C THR A 537 -4.32 -5.07 -21.59
N THR A 538 -3.65 -4.13 -22.26
CA THR A 538 -3.74 -3.87 -23.71
C THR A 538 -3.30 -5.05 -24.56
N SER A 539 -2.66 -6.04 -23.93
CA SER A 539 -2.18 -7.26 -24.55
C SER A 539 -3.17 -8.41 -24.31
N GLY A 540 -3.72 -8.96 -25.40
CA GLY A 540 -4.56 -10.17 -25.38
C GLY A 540 -6.08 -9.94 -25.20
N SER A 541 -6.60 -8.76 -25.56
CA SER A 541 -7.91 -8.28 -25.10
C SER A 541 -9.02 -8.20 -26.18
N PRO A 542 -10.12 -8.99 -26.09
CA PRO A 542 -11.31 -8.90 -26.95
C PRO A 542 -12.14 -7.59 -27.04
N ASN A 543 -12.21 -6.75 -26.00
CA ASN A 543 -13.25 -5.69 -25.88
C ASN A 543 -12.72 -4.21 -26.00
N PRO A 544 -13.09 -3.44 -27.03
CA PRO A 544 -12.49 -2.11 -27.31
C PRO A 544 -13.00 -0.93 -26.45
N SER A 545 -13.99 -1.12 -25.56
CA SER A 545 -14.39 -0.09 -24.57
C SER A 545 -13.26 0.23 -23.59
N VAL A 546 -12.32 -0.71 -23.46
CA VAL A 546 -11.31 -0.84 -22.42
C VAL A 546 -9.94 -0.56 -23.08
N SER A 547 -9.54 0.71 -23.07
CA SER A 547 -8.45 1.27 -23.92
C SER A 547 -7.64 2.39 -23.26
N ALA A 548 -7.64 2.45 -21.92
CA ALA A 548 -7.04 3.47 -21.07
C ALA A 548 -7.14 3.01 -19.56
N PRO A 549 -6.09 2.62 -18.77
CA PRO A 549 -6.19 1.60 -17.69
C PRO A 549 -7.00 1.79 -16.37
N VAL A 550 -6.76 0.89 -15.40
CA VAL A 550 -7.68 0.52 -14.32
C VAL A 550 -7.16 0.79 -12.92
N THR A 551 -7.84 1.60 -12.10
CA THR A 551 -7.39 1.96 -10.75
C THR A 551 -8.35 1.75 -9.58
N GLN A 552 -7.74 1.64 -8.39
CA GLN A 552 -8.28 1.41 -7.05
C GLN A 552 -7.07 1.26 -6.08
N ARG A 553 -6.98 2.01 -4.97
CA ARG A 553 -5.96 1.82 -3.91
C ARG A 553 -6.50 0.83 -2.84
N LEU A 554 -5.66 0.42 -1.90
CA LEU A 554 -5.93 -0.29 -0.65
C LEU A 554 -5.27 0.46 0.52
N ARG A 555 -5.80 0.29 1.71
CA ARG A 555 -5.26 0.81 2.98
C ARG A 555 -4.92 -0.35 3.91
N TRP A 556 -3.84 -0.23 4.67
CA TRP A 556 -3.57 -1.15 5.78
C TRP A 556 -4.54 -0.84 6.91
N ILE A 557 -5.35 -1.83 7.24
CA ILE A 557 -6.22 -1.79 8.41
C ILE A 557 -5.47 -2.53 9.52
N PRO A 558 -4.97 -1.85 10.56
CA PRO A 558 -4.17 -2.48 11.61
C PRO A 558 -4.98 -3.51 12.41
N PRO A 559 -4.34 -4.49 13.08
CA PRO A 559 -5.04 -5.30 14.08
C PRO A 559 -5.50 -4.42 15.24
N GLY A 560 -6.46 -4.90 16.04
CA GLY A 560 -6.96 -4.17 17.20
C GLY A 560 -8.38 -4.56 17.58
N ARG A 561 -9.10 -3.64 18.24
CA ARG A 561 -10.49 -3.83 18.66
C ARG A 561 -11.39 -2.64 18.36
N PHE A 562 -12.70 -2.89 18.25
CA PHE A 562 -13.72 -1.84 18.11
C PHE A 562 -15.11 -2.27 18.60
N THR A 563 -15.95 -1.27 18.84
CA THR A 563 -17.39 -1.43 19.08
C THR A 563 -18.13 -1.58 17.75
N MET A 564 -18.66 -2.78 17.50
CA MET A 564 -19.41 -3.10 16.28
C MET A 564 -20.92 -3.05 16.53
N GLY A 565 -21.66 -2.43 15.60
CA GLY A 565 -23.10 -2.17 15.69
C GLY A 565 -23.47 -0.75 16.10
N SER A 566 -24.77 -0.41 16.04
CA SER A 566 -25.32 0.91 16.43
C SER A 566 -25.92 0.89 17.84
N PRO A 567 -25.82 1.98 18.63
CA PRO A 567 -26.64 2.14 19.82
C PRO A 567 -28.10 2.45 19.42
N GLU A 568 -29.07 2.17 20.30
CA GLU A 568 -30.50 2.46 20.04
C GLU A 568 -30.74 3.95 19.78
N SER A 569 -30.00 4.83 20.47
CA SER A 569 -30.07 6.29 20.30
C SER A 569 -29.65 6.80 18.92
N GLU A 570 -28.96 6.00 18.10
CA GLU A 570 -28.61 6.37 16.71
C GLU A 570 -29.83 6.30 15.79
N TRP A 571 -30.84 5.50 16.13
CA TRP A 571 -32.02 5.24 15.31
C TRP A 571 -33.36 5.38 16.04
N GLU A 572 -33.37 5.75 17.32
CA GLU A 572 -34.61 5.93 18.11
C GLU A 572 -35.58 6.93 17.46
N THR A 573 -35.07 7.93 16.75
CA THR A 573 -35.85 8.96 16.03
C THR A 573 -36.38 8.50 14.67
N PHE A 574 -35.91 7.37 14.13
CA PHE A 574 -36.27 6.92 12.79
C PHE A 574 -37.71 6.37 12.73
N PRO A 575 -38.32 6.31 11.53
CA PRO A 575 -39.64 5.70 11.34
C PRO A 575 -39.70 4.29 11.92
N ARG A 576 -40.77 3.98 12.66
CA ARG A 576 -40.96 2.71 13.38
C ARG A 576 -40.62 1.46 12.55
N TYR A 577 -41.01 1.46 11.27
CA TYR A 577 -40.72 0.38 10.32
C TYR A 577 -39.22 0.14 10.11
N ASP A 578 -38.43 1.21 9.98
CA ASP A 578 -36.97 1.12 9.81
C ASP A 578 -36.33 0.57 11.09
N ARG A 579 -36.73 1.07 12.25
CA ARG A 579 -36.26 0.57 13.56
C ARG A 579 -36.55 -0.93 13.72
N GLU A 580 -37.80 -1.33 13.55
CA GLU A 580 -38.27 -2.69 13.81
C GLU A 580 -37.74 -3.73 12.80
N ARG A 581 -37.65 -3.37 11.51
CA ARG A 581 -37.27 -4.28 10.43
C ARG A 581 -35.77 -4.28 10.13
N TRP A 582 -35.09 -3.15 10.32
CA TRP A 582 -33.71 -2.94 9.90
C TRP A 582 -32.78 -2.76 11.11
N CYS A 583 -32.92 -1.68 11.86
CA CYS A 583 -31.95 -1.26 12.88
C CYS A 583 -31.80 -2.27 14.04
N ASN A 584 -32.85 -3.01 14.39
CA ASN A 584 -32.80 -4.15 15.30
C ASN A 584 -31.73 -5.21 14.95
N GLN A 585 -31.27 -5.28 13.70
CA GLN A 585 -30.23 -6.22 13.27
C GLN A 585 -28.82 -5.66 13.46
N GLU A 586 -28.68 -4.36 13.69
CA GLU A 586 -27.42 -3.64 13.92
C GLU A 586 -26.97 -3.67 15.39
N GLY A 587 -27.76 -4.29 16.27
CA GLY A 587 -27.47 -4.42 17.70
C GLY A 587 -27.54 -5.87 18.22
N PRO A 588 -27.13 -6.12 19.49
CA PRO A 588 -26.50 -5.16 20.40
C PRO A 588 -25.12 -4.71 19.92
N GLN A 589 -24.66 -3.55 20.41
CA GLN A 589 -23.25 -3.19 20.29
C GLN A 589 -22.40 -4.19 21.05
N HIS A 590 -21.29 -4.62 20.45
CA HIS A 590 -20.41 -5.63 21.02
C HIS A 590 -18.96 -5.38 20.62
N GLN A 591 -18.02 -5.89 21.39
CA GLN A 591 -16.60 -5.74 21.10
C GLN A 591 -16.14 -6.80 20.10
N VAL A 592 -15.41 -6.36 19.08
CA VAL A 592 -14.75 -7.24 18.12
C VAL A 592 -13.25 -7.00 18.19
N ILE A 593 -12.49 -8.08 18.29
CA ILE A 593 -11.04 -8.10 18.08
C ILE A 593 -10.77 -8.62 16.66
N LEU A 594 -9.89 -7.96 15.92
CA LEU A 594 -9.25 -8.51 14.72
C LEU A 594 -7.77 -8.74 15.06
N THR A 595 -7.34 -10.01 15.10
CA THR A 595 -5.99 -10.36 15.62
C THR A 595 -4.88 -10.01 14.64
N ARG A 596 -5.21 -9.98 13.35
CA ARG A 596 -4.31 -9.59 12.26
C ARG A 596 -4.86 -8.35 11.57
N GLY A 597 -3.96 -7.45 11.22
CA GLY A 597 -4.30 -6.42 10.25
C GLY A 597 -4.43 -7.04 8.85
N TYR A 598 -5.01 -6.28 7.93
CA TYR A 598 -5.29 -6.72 6.56
C TYR A 598 -5.37 -5.51 5.65
N TRP A 599 -5.19 -5.71 4.35
CA TRP A 599 -5.33 -4.64 3.36
C TRP A 599 -6.77 -4.60 2.86
N LEU A 600 -7.38 -3.41 2.76
CA LEU A 600 -8.74 -3.23 2.24
C LEU A 600 -8.76 -2.22 1.10
N PHE A 601 -9.47 -2.54 0.01
CA PHE A 601 -9.78 -1.63 -1.10
C PHE A 601 -10.26 -0.27 -0.59
N ASP A 602 -9.63 0.82 -1.02
CA ASP A 602 -9.92 2.18 -0.55
C ASP A 602 -11.18 2.79 -1.17
N THR A 603 -11.47 2.49 -2.43
CA THR A 603 -12.76 2.68 -3.10
C THR A 603 -13.53 1.36 -3.20
N PRO A 604 -14.80 1.37 -3.64
CA PRO A 604 -15.43 0.19 -4.21
C PRO A 604 -14.75 -0.20 -5.54
N CYS A 605 -14.85 -1.47 -5.92
CA CYS A 605 -14.34 -1.99 -7.19
C CYS A 605 -14.95 -1.20 -8.36
N THR A 606 -14.11 -0.68 -9.27
CA THR A 606 -14.57 0.18 -10.37
C THR A 606 -15.07 -0.63 -11.57
N GLN A 607 -15.88 -0.01 -12.41
CA GLN A 607 -16.33 -0.63 -13.68
C GLN A 607 -15.17 -0.96 -14.60
N ALA A 608 -14.15 -0.10 -14.65
CA ALA A 608 -12.89 -0.41 -15.31
C ALA A 608 -12.25 -1.69 -14.76
N LEU A 609 -12.28 -1.90 -13.44
CA LEU A 609 -11.64 -3.03 -12.76
C LEU A 609 -12.40 -4.33 -12.98
N TRP A 610 -13.73 -4.24 -12.98
CA TRP A 610 -14.59 -5.32 -13.40
C TRP A 610 -14.44 -5.70 -14.87
N GLU A 611 -14.68 -4.75 -15.78
CA GLU A 611 -14.71 -4.99 -17.24
C GLU A 611 -13.37 -5.50 -17.75
N ALA A 612 -12.31 -5.15 -17.04
CA ALA A 612 -11.01 -5.71 -17.22
C ALA A 612 -10.93 -7.23 -16.99
N ILE A 613 -11.21 -7.67 -15.76
CA ILE A 613 -11.10 -9.09 -15.35
C ILE A 613 -12.23 -9.96 -15.91
N MET A 614 -13.40 -9.37 -16.14
CA MET A 614 -14.64 -10.06 -16.51
C MET A 614 -15.06 -9.83 -17.97
N GLY A 615 -14.35 -8.97 -18.71
CA GLY A 615 -14.51 -8.73 -20.16
C GLY A 615 -15.80 -8.02 -20.58
N ASN A 616 -16.77 -7.92 -19.69
CA ASN A 616 -18.05 -7.27 -19.87
C ASN A 616 -18.24 -6.16 -18.83
N ASN A 617 -19.11 -5.18 -19.10
CA ASN A 617 -19.60 -4.26 -18.08
C ASN A 617 -21.11 -4.45 -17.93
N PRO A 618 -21.60 -5.09 -16.85
CA PRO A 618 -23.03 -5.30 -16.62
C PRO A 618 -23.73 -4.08 -15.99
N SER A 619 -22.95 -3.05 -15.63
CA SER A 619 -23.43 -1.90 -14.86
C SER A 619 -24.46 -1.07 -15.61
N ARG A 620 -25.49 -0.61 -14.89
CA ARG A 620 -26.50 0.32 -15.42
C ARG A 620 -25.90 1.66 -15.82
N PHE A 621 -24.95 2.19 -15.06
CA PHE A 621 -24.43 3.56 -15.22
C PHE A 621 -23.00 3.55 -15.79
N PRO A 622 -22.81 3.41 -17.11
CA PRO A 622 -21.51 3.13 -17.70
C PRO A 622 -20.53 4.32 -17.59
N SER A 623 -19.53 4.18 -16.73
CA SER A 623 -18.31 5.01 -16.78
C SER A 623 -17.15 4.26 -16.12
N PRO A 624 -15.95 4.19 -16.73
CA PRO A 624 -14.81 3.44 -16.19
C PRO A 624 -14.45 3.75 -14.72
N ALA A 625 -14.71 4.99 -14.26
CA ALA A 625 -14.39 5.45 -12.91
C ALA A 625 -15.54 5.29 -11.89
N ARG A 626 -16.76 4.94 -12.33
CA ARG A 626 -17.89 4.61 -11.43
C ARG A 626 -17.64 3.23 -10.78
N PRO A 627 -18.22 2.94 -9.61
CA PRO A 627 -18.20 1.59 -9.05
C PRO A 627 -18.94 0.62 -9.97
N VAL A 628 -18.49 -0.64 -10.02
CA VAL A 628 -19.26 -1.70 -10.69
C VAL A 628 -20.53 -1.98 -9.90
N GLU A 629 -21.64 -2.09 -10.62
CA GLU A 629 -22.92 -2.51 -10.06
C GLU A 629 -23.63 -3.47 -11.00
N SER A 630 -24.82 -3.93 -10.62
CA SER A 630 -25.58 -4.96 -11.34
C SER A 630 -24.86 -6.32 -11.42
N ILE A 631 -23.97 -6.58 -10.46
CA ILE A 631 -23.26 -7.86 -10.26
C ILE A 631 -23.79 -8.61 -9.05
N ASN A 632 -23.66 -9.93 -9.07
CA ASN A 632 -24.03 -10.82 -7.96
C ASN A 632 -22.81 -11.30 -7.15
N TRP A 633 -23.05 -11.94 -6.01
CA TRP A 633 -21.99 -12.37 -5.10
C TRP A 633 -21.09 -13.47 -5.68
N GLN A 634 -21.64 -14.41 -6.46
CA GLN A 634 -20.82 -15.40 -7.16
C GLN A 634 -19.91 -14.75 -8.20
N GLU A 635 -20.43 -13.80 -8.98
CA GLU A 635 -19.64 -13.08 -10.00
C GLU A 635 -18.54 -12.24 -9.34
N ALA A 636 -18.78 -11.66 -8.15
CA ALA A 636 -17.74 -11.00 -7.35
C ALA A 636 -16.63 -11.96 -6.90
N ASN A 637 -16.95 -13.23 -6.62
CA ASN A 637 -15.94 -14.25 -6.30
C ASN A 637 -15.23 -14.80 -7.53
N GLU A 638 -15.91 -14.87 -8.68
CA GLU A 638 -15.32 -15.22 -9.96
C GLU A 638 -14.31 -14.16 -10.41
N PHE A 639 -14.64 -12.86 -10.23
CA PHE A 639 -13.70 -11.75 -10.38
C PHE A 639 -12.45 -11.95 -9.50
N MET A 640 -12.63 -12.32 -8.22
CA MET A 640 -11.50 -12.55 -7.32
C MET A 640 -10.67 -13.78 -7.72
N GLU A 641 -11.30 -14.86 -8.17
CA GLU A 641 -10.59 -16.04 -8.68
C GLU A 641 -9.75 -15.70 -9.90
N ARG A 642 -10.31 -14.94 -10.85
CA ARG A 642 -9.62 -14.48 -12.06
C ARG A 642 -8.48 -13.50 -11.76
N ILE A 643 -8.68 -12.49 -10.90
CA ILE A 643 -7.63 -11.51 -10.58
C ILE A 643 -6.49 -12.13 -9.76
N ASN A 644 -6.78 -13.08 -8.86
CA ASN A 644 -5.76 -13.82 -8.11
C ASN A 644 -4.96 -14.78 -9.01
N LYS A 645 -5.59 -15.36 -10.04
CA LYS A 645 -4.88 -16.12 -11.09
C LYS A 645 -4.07 -15.22 -12.01
N ARG A 646 -4.58 -14.04 -12.35
CA ARG A 646 -3.93 -13.07 -13.25
C ARG A 646 -2.71 -12.41 -12.60
N ILE A 647 -2.69 -12.30 -11.27
CA ILE A 647 -1.60 -11.68 -10.54
C ILE A 647 -1.28 -12.53 -9.30
N PRO A 648 -0.26 -13.40 -9.36
CA PRO A 648 0.03 -14.40 -8.32
C PRO A 648 0.21 -13.88 -6.89
N GLY A 649 -0.11 -14.75 -5.93
CA GLY A 649 0.07 -14.50 -4.51
C GLY A 649 -0.77 -13.35 -3.96
N LEU A 650 -1.74 -12.84 -4.72
CA LEU A 650 -2.59 -11.68 -4.42
C LEU A 650 -3.72 -11.99 -3.42
N ASP A 651 -4.29 -13.18 -3.50
CA ASP A 651 -5.19 -13.75 -2.48
C ASP A 651 -6.35 -12.84 -2.04
N LEU A 652 -6.91 -12.03 -2.96
CA LEU A 652 -8.09 -11.24 -2.67
C LEU A 652 -9.27 -12.11 -2.26
N VAL A 653 -9.97 -11.62 -1.24
CA VAL A 653 -11.26 -12.08 -0.76
C VAL A 653 -12.19 -10.88 -0.61
N LEU A 654 -13.49 -11.10 -0.47
CA LEU A 654 -14.34 -10.04 0.09
C LEU A 654 -13.94 -9.85 1.56
N PRO A 655 -14.02 -8.64 2.14
CA PRO A 655 -13.92 -8.47 3.59
C PRO A 655 -15.01 -9.26 4.30
N SER A 656 -14.75 -9.75 5.51
CA SER A 656 -15.86 -10.10 6.40
C SER A 656 -16.64 -8.85 6.77
N GLU A 657 -17.88 -9.02 7.22
CA GLU A 657 -18.69 -7.91 7.73
C GLU A 657 -17.97 -7.14 8.86
N ALA A 658 -17.25 -7.85 9.73
CA ALA A 658 -16.52 -7.27 10.84
C ALA A 658 -15.31 -6.46 10.39
N GLN A 659 -14.59 -6.94 9.37
CA GLN A 659 -13.52 -6.18 8.72
C GLN A 659 -14.11 -4.90 8.10
N TRP A 660 -15.19 -5.02 7.31
CA TRP A 660 -15.81 -3.88 6.65
C TRP A 660 -16.23 -2.78 7.64
N GLU A 661 -16.92 -3.11 8.74
CA GLU A 661 -17.37 -2.09 9.69
C GLU A 661 -16.21 -1.45 10.46
N TYR A 662 -15.21 -2.24 10.86
CA TYR A 662 -14.00 -1.72 11.50
C TYR A 662 -13.32 -0.66 10.62
N ALA A 663 -13.12 -1.03 9.36
CA ALA A 663 -12.51 -0.17 8.36
C ALA A 663 -13.35 1.08 8.09
N CYS A 664 -14.68 0.95 7.98
CA CYS A 664 -15.60 2.07 7.78
C CYS A 664 -15.49 3.09 8.93
N ARG A 665 -15.45 2.59 10.17
CA ARG A 665 -15.37 3.41 11.39
C ARG A 665 -14.02 4.09 11.58
N ALA A 666 -12.91 3.43 11.24
CA ALA A 666 -11.56 4.00 11.40
C ALA A 666 -11.28 4.63 12.78
N GLY A 667 -11.83 4.03 13.84
CA GLY A 667 -11.74 4.50 15.23
C GLY A 667 -12.95 5.29 15.78
N THR A 668 -13.99 5.58 14.98
CA THR A 668 -15.20 6.25 15.47
C THR A 668 -16.29 5.29 16.00
N GLU A 669 -16.92 5.65 17.10
CA GLU A 669 -18.14 4.99 17.58
C GLU A 669 -19.42 5.60 16.97
N ALA A 670 -19.33 6.79 16.36
CA ALA A 670 -20.47 7.52 15.82
C ALA A 670 -21.06 6.91 14.52
N ALA A 671 -22.27 7.39 14.18
CA ALA A 671 -23.03 6.99 13.00
C ALA A 671 -22.26 7.13 11.67
N THR A 672 -21.34 8.09 11.57
CA THR A 672 -20.42 8.26 10.42
C THR A 672 -19.01 8.54 10.90
N TYR A 673 -18.04 8.36 10.01
CA TYR A 673 -16.64 8.73 10.26
C TYR A 673 -16.35 10.23 10.25
N ALA A 674 -17.31 11.07 9.87
CA ALA A 674 -17.24 12.53 10.08
C ALA A 674 -17.85 12.96 11.43
N GLY A 675 -18.61 12.09 12.11
CA GLY A 675 -19.27 12.39 13.38
C GLY A 675 -20.73 11.91 13.46
N PRO A 676 -21.52 12.44 14.43
CA PRO A 676 -22.94 12.13 14.58
C PRO A 676 -23.76 12.69 13.40
N MET A 677 -24.80 11.97 12.99
CA MET A 677 -25.66 12.34 11.86
C MET A 677 -26.99 12.94 12.35
N GLU A 678 -27.28 14.18 11.98
CA GLU A 678 -28.61 14.78 12.15
C GLU A 678 -29.43 14.64 10.85
N ILE A 679 -30.60 14.01 10.92
CA ILE A 679 -31.49 13.81 9.77
C ILE A 679 -32.39 15.05 9.63
N LEU A 680 -32.05 15.94 8.69
CA LEU A 680 -32.85 17.12 8.35
C LEU A 680 -34.03 16.79 7.43
N GLY A 681 -33.98 15.65 6.74
CA GLY A 681 -35.02 15.12 5.86
C GLY A 681 -34.68 13.73 5.34
N SER A 682 -35.63 13.06 4.68
CA SER A 682 -35.45 11.70 4.15
C SER A 682 -34.21 11.57 3.27
N ASN A 683 -33.89 12.60 2.49
CA ASN A 683 -32.72 12.72 1.64
C ASN A 683 -31.88 13.97 2.01
N ASN A 684 -31.83 14.37 3.28
CA ASN A 684 -31.07 15.55 3.69
C ASN A 684 -30.39 15.34 5.05
N THR A 685 -29.06 15.40 5.03
CA THR A 685 -28.20 15.61 6.20
C THR A 685 -26.91 16.27 5.74
N GLU A 686 -26.54 17.39 6.36
CA GLU A 686 -25.38 18.19 5.97
C GLU A 686 -24.08 17.39 6.00
N ILE A 687 -23.92 16.50 6.99
CA ILE A 687 -22.68 15.75 7.22
C ILE A 687 -22.31 14.83 6.06
N LEU A 688 -23.30 14.19 5.42
CA LEU A 688 -23.05 13.23 4.35
C LEU A 688 -22.54 13.90 3.06
N ASP A 689 -22.85 15.16 2.80
CA ASP A 689 -22.47 15.77 1.52
C ASP A 689 -20.95 15.94 1.35
N SER A 690 -20.19 15.98 2.44
CA SER A 690 -18.73 15.97 2.36
C SER A 690 -18.14 14.57 2.12
N ILE A 691 -18.85 13.48 2.45
CA ILE A 691 -18.28 12.12 2.58
C ILE A 691 -19.01 11.01 1.78
N ALA A 692 -20.21 11.26 1.24
CA ALA A 692 -21.04 10.24 0.63
C ALA A 692 -21.86 10.75 -0.58
N TRP A 693 -22.06 9.86 -1.55
CA TRP A 693 -23.08 10.01 -2.59
C TRP A 693 -24.34 9.26 -2.17
N TYR A 694 -25.42 9.98 -1.86
CA TYR A 694 -26.67 9.44 -1.32
C TYR A 694 -27.88 10.13 -1.95
N GLY A 695 -29.10 9.73 -1.57
CA GLY A 695 -30.32 10.24 -2.21
C GLY A 695 -30.53 11.76 -2.17
N GLY A 696 -29.76 12.50 -1.36
CA GLY A 696 -29.81 13.96 -1.27
C GLY A 696 -28.91 14.74 -2.21
N ASN A 697 -27.90 14.08 -2.80
CA ASN A 697 -26.86 14.73 -3.61
C ASN A 697 -26.40 13.92 -4.83
N SER A 698 -26.80 12.64 -4.98
CA SER A 698 -26.39 11.78 -6.10
C SER A 698 -26.94 12.22 -7.47
N GLY A 699 -27.87 13.17 -7.49
CA GLY A 699 -28.24 13.90 -8.69
C GLY A 699 -27.22 14.96 -9.12
N VAL A 700 -26.56 15.64 -8.20
CA VAL A 700 -25.81 16.87 -8.49
C VAL A 700 -24.67 16.61 -9.48
N ALA A 701 -24.67 17.36 -10.59
CA ALA A 701 -23.70 17.25 -11.69
C ALA A 701 -23.61 15.85 -12.33
N PHE A 702 -24.68 15.06 -12.24
CA PHE A 702 -24.76 13.71 -12.82
C PHE A 702 -24.75 13.76 -14.36
N GLU A 703 -23.85 13.02 -15.01
CA GLU A 703 -23.51 13.26 -16.42
C GLU A 703 -24.22 12.36 -17.46
N LEU A 704 -25.11 11.45 -17.04
CA LEU A 704 -25.60 10.36 -17.91
C LEU A 704 -27.09 10.46 -18.28
N ASP A 705 -27.40 10.27 -19.57
CA ASP A 705 -28.77 10.23 -20.09
C ASP A 705 -29.65 9.10 -19.52
N ASN A 706 -29.05 8.06 -18.93
CA ASN A 706 -29.73 6.86 -18.44
C ASN A 706 -29.94 6.81 -16.91
N GLY A 707 -29.94 7.99 -16.29
CA GLY A 707 -30.26 8.21 -14.88
C GLY A 707 -31.57 7.55 -14.41
N TYR A 708 -31.68 7.40 -13.09
CA TYR A 708 -32.92 7.16 -12.36
C TYR A 708 -33.59 8.50 -11.95
N ASP A 709 -34.76 8.42 -11.31
CA ASP A 709 -35.71 9.49 -10.99
C ASP A 709 -35.81 9.83 -9.46
N SER A 710 -35.71 11.12 -9.06
CA SER A 710 -35.57 11.64 -7.69
C SER A 710 -35.87 13.16 -7.39
N SER A 711 -37.14 13.51 -7.20
CA SER A 711 -37.70 14.75 -6.59
C SER A 711 -39.02 14.47 -5.86
N ASP A 712 -39.82 13.54 -6.38
CA ASP A 712 -40.72 12.77 -5.51
C ASP A 712 -39.92 11.84 -4.58
N TRP A 713 -38.60 11.67 -4.82
CA TRP A 713 -37.64 11.59 -3.70
C TRP A 713 -37.64 12.93 -2.96
N ARG A 714 -38.43 12.97 -1.90
CA ARG A 714 -38.69 14.18 -1.12
C ARG A 714 -37.48 14.56 -0.27
N GLU A 715 -37.49 15.80 0.19
CA GLU A 715 -36.61 16.28 1.26
C GLU A 715 -35.12 16.05 0.94
N LYS A 716 -34.73 16.39 -0.29
CA LYS A 716 -33.34 16.36 -0.77
C LYS A 716 -32.53 17.49 -0.17
N GLN A 717 -31.21 17.34 -0.17
CA GLN A 717 -30.28 18.43 0.14
C GLN A 717 -30.12 19.41 -1.04
N TYR A 718 -30.17 18.90 -2.27
CA TYR A 718 -30.13 19.69 -3.51
C TYR A 718 -31.30 19.34 -4.43
N ASP A 719 -31.75 20.29 -5.26
CA ASP A 719 -32.78 20.02 -6.27
C ASP A 719 -32.18 19.58 -7.60
N HIS A 720 -32.81 18.58 -8.24
CA HIS A 720 -32.23 17.75 -9.28
C HIS A 720 -33.31 16.85 -9.98
N ALA A 721 -33.34 16.65 -11.34
CA ALA A 721 -34.18 15.84 -12.34
C ALA A 721 -33.67 14.50 -13.17
N ARG A 722 -32.40 13.99 -13.14
CA ARG A 722 -31.74 12.63 -13.43
C ARG A 722 -30.51 12.23 -12.52
N ALA A 723 -30.37 10.97 -12.04
CA ALA A 723 -29.41 10.57 -10.96
C ALA A 723 -28.89 9.11 -11.03
N GLY A 724 -27.86 8.76 -10.26
CA GLY A 724 -27.31 7.39 -10.21
C GLY A 724 -26.04 7.29 -9.35
N THR A 725 -25.16 6.32 -9.63
CA THR A 725 -23.81 6.25 -9.03
C THR A 725 -22.98 7.52 -9.31
N HIS A 726 -21.78 7.61 -8.77
CA HIS A 726 -20.79 8.64 -9.13
C HIS A 726 -19.38 8.03 -9.25
N PRO A 727 -18.42 8.71 -9.89
CA PRO A 727 -17.03 8.27 -9.89
C PRO A 727 -16.52 8.07 -8.45
N VAL A 728 -15.87 6.93 -8.20
CA VAL A 728 -15.38 6.60 -6.84
C VAL A 728 -14.32 7.61 -6.39
N GLY A 729 -14.28 7.89 -5.09
CA GLY A 729 -13.31 8.80 -4.47
C GLY A 729 -13.72 10.28 -4.43
N GLU A 730 -14.76 10.71 -5.15
CA GLU A 730 -15.08 12.14 -5.31
C GLU A 730 -15.72 12.82 -4.07
N LYS A 731 -15.88 12.08 -2.97
CA LYS A 731 -16.17 12.59 -1.62
C LYS A 731 -15.01 12.28 -0.67
N ALA A 732 -14.90 13.04 0.42
CA ALA A 732 -13.78 12.95 1.36
C ALA A 732 -13.69 11.57 2.04
N PRO A 733 -12.47 11.03 2.25
CA PRO A 733 -12.29 9.72 2.86
C PRO A 733 -12.44 9.76 4.38
N ASN A 734 -12.53 8.58 4.97
CA ASN A 734 -12.45 8.41 6.42
C ASN A 734 -11.01 8.57 6.97
N PRO A 735 -10.81 8.58 8.30
CA PRO A 735 -9.48 8.72 8.92
C PRO A 735 -8.40 7.68 8.52
N TRP A 736 -8.77 6.57 7.87
CA TRP A 736 -7.81 5.59 7.31
C TRP A 736 -7.68 5.70 5.79
N GLY A 737 -8.25 6.73 5.17
CA GLY A 737 -8.06 7.04 3.75
C GLY A 737 -8.91 6.16 2.83
N LEU A 738 -10.02 5.64 3.34
CA LEU A 738 -11.02 4.88 2.58
C LEU A 738 -12.16 5.81 2.13
N HIS A 739 -12.46 5.79 0.83
CA HIS A 739 -13.53 6.53 0.16
C HIS A 739 -14.76 5.66 -0.09
N ASP A 740 -15.92 6.32 -0.25
CA ASP A 740 -17.24 5.71 -0.48
C ASP A 740 -17.57 4.53 0.48
N MET A 741 -16.95 4.48 1.67
CA MET A 741 -17.35 3.57 2.77
C MET A 741 -18.78 3.86 3.24
N LEU A 742 -19.34 5.01 2.82
CA LEU A 742 -20.72 5.41 3.01
C LEU A 742 -21.24 5.99 1.68
N GLY A 743 -22.36 5.47 1.19
CA GLY A 743 -22.98 5.89 -0.07
C GLY A 743 -22.36 5.27 -1.31
N ASN A 744 -22.62 5.88 -2.47
CA ASN A 744 -22.33 5.40 -3.82
C ASN A 744 -22.94 4.02 -4.12
N ILE A 745 -22.39 2.90 -3.63
CA ILE A 745 -22.98 1.55 -3.77
C ILE A 745 -22.99 0.76 -2.46
N TRP A 746 -23.97 -0.15 -2.33
CA TRP A 746 -23.88 -1.23 -1.36
C TRP A 746 -22.76 -2.18 -1.77
N GLU A 747 -22.06 -2.77 -0.81
CA GLU A 747 -20.91 -3.63 -1.06
C GLU A 747 -21.09 -5.02 -0.44
N TRP A 748 -20.91 -6.06 -1.24
CA TRP A 748 -20.89 -7.45 -0.77
C TRP A 748 -19.77 -7.72 0.24
N CYS A 749 -20.11 -8.34 1.37
CA CYS A 749 -19.18 -8.97 2.29
C CYS A 749 -19.04 -10.47 2.00
N ARG A 750 -17.98 -11.10 2.53
CA ARG A 750 -17.67 -12.53 2.33
C ARG A 750 -18.72 -13.44 2.95
N ASP A 751 -19.18 -13.08 4.14
CA ASP A 751 -19.97 -13.92 5.02
C ASP A 751 -21.49 -13.66 4.96
N GLY A 752 -22.25 -14.71 5.30
CA GLY A 752 -23.68 -14.61 5.54
C GLY A 752 -23.99 -13.88 6.84
N GLN A 753 -25.25 -13.49 7.05
CA GLN A 753 -25.63 -12.77 8.26
C GLN A 753 -25.37 -13.58 9.54
N ARG A 754 -24.60 -13.00 10.46
CA ARG A 754 -24.56 -13.37 11.88
C ARG A 754 -25.46 -12.47 12.73
N ASN A 755 -26.03 -13.03 13.79
CA ASN A 755 -26.58 -12.24 14.90
C ASN A 755 -25.43 -11.60 15.70
N TYR A 756 -25.71 -10.50 16.38
CA TYR A 756 -24.79 -9.92 17.37
C TYR A 756 -25.23 -10.36 18.76
N HIS A 757 -24.25 -10.45 19.67
CA HIS A 757 -24.41 -10.94 21.03
C HIS A 757 -23.49 -10.13 21.93
N GLU A 758 -23.87 -9.96 23.20
CA GLU A 758 -23.04 -9.27 24.20
C GLU A 758 -21.72 -10.02 24.43
N GLY A 759 -20.63 -9.27 24.65
CA GLY A 759 -19.30 -9.80 24.92
C GLY A 759 -18.23 -9.32 23.93
N ILE A 760 -17.10 -10.04 23.94
CA ILE A 760 -15.96 -9.85 23.02
C ILE A 760 -15.91 -11.06 22.07
N VAL A 761 -15.70 -10.83 20.78
CA VAL A 761 -15.49 -11.88 19.78
C VAL A 761 -14.24 -11.62 18.94
N THR A 762 -13.52 -12.68 18.57
CA THR A 762 -12.23 -12.60 17.87
C THR A 762 -12.36 -13.12 16.44
N ASP A 763 -11.87 -12.33 15.46
CA ASP A 763 -11.95 -12.56 14.02
C ASP A 763 -13.30 -13.12 13.52
N PRO A 764 -14.45 -12.54 13.94
CA PRO A 764 -15.76 -13.16 13.75
C PRO A 764 -16.16 -13.26 12.28
N MET A 765 -16.64 -14.44 11.91
CA MET A 765 -17.09 -14.80 10.56
C MET A 765 -18.52 -15.33 10.61
N GLY A 766 -19.42 -14.76 9.81
CA GLY A 766 -20.75 -15.30 9.59
C GLY A 766 -20.76 -16.57 8.70
N PRO A 767 -21.94 -17.18 8.47
CA PRO A 767 -22.01 -18.48 7.78
C PRO A 767 -21.52 -18.42 6.34
N MET A 768 -20.62 -19.34 5.98
CA MET A 768 -20.00 -19.38 4.64
C MET A 768 -20.71 -20.29 3.63
N ALA A 769 -21.70 -21.08 4.04
CA ALA A 769 -22.34 -22.10 3.21
C ALA A 769 -23.02 -21.57 1.93
N LEU A 770 -23.11 -22.43 0.91
CA LEU A 770 -23.83 -22.14 -0.34
C LEU A 770 -25.31 -21.85 -0.07
N GLY A 771 -25.89 -20.93 -0.84
CA GLY A 771 -27.30 -20.54 -0.72
C GLY A 771 -27.65 -19.62 0.47
N VAL A 772 -26.71 -19.35 1.39
CA VAL A 772 -26.92 -18.37 2.47
C VAL A 772 -26.88 -16.94 1.91
N SER A 773 -27.86 -16.11 2.31
CA SER A 773 -27.88 -14.68 1.99
C SER A 773 -26.66 -13.96 2.57
N ARG A 774 -25.93 -13.25 1.72
CA ARG A 774 -24.67 -12.57 2.05
C ARG A 774 -24.94 -11.16 2.55
N ILE A 775 -24.12 -10.70 3.49
CA ILE A 775 -24.20 -9.33 3.98
C ILE A 775 -23.82 -8.33 2.88
N VAL A 776 -24.48 -7.17 2.91
CA VAL A 776 -24.03 -5.97 2.21
C VAL A 776 -23.94 -4.78 3.16
N ARG A 777 -22.98 -3.89 2.93
CA ARG A 777 -22.69 -2.69 3.75
C ARG A 777 -22.57 -1.41 2.92
N GLY A 778 -22.65 -0.23 3.56
CA GLY A 778 -22.33 1.09 2.96
C GLY A 778 -23.49 2.05 2.70
N GLY A 779 -24.70 1.59 2.42
CA GLY A 779 -25.73 2.46 1.81
C GLY A 779 -25.52 2.58 0.29
N SER A 780 -26.19 3.52 -0.38
CA SER A 780 -25.89 3.81 -1.80
C SER A 780 -26.44 5.16 -2.26
N TRP A 781 -26.12 5.55 -3.50
CA TRP A 781 -26.68 6.69 -4.23
C TRP A 781 -28.21 6.83 -4.20
N TYR A 782 -28.92 5.70 -4.03
CA TYR A 782 -30.38 5.60 -4.06
C TYR A 782 -31.04 5.80 -2.69
N TYR A 783 -30.30 5.58 -1.59
CA TYR A 783 -30.91 5.41 -0.28
C TYR A 783 -30.96 6.70 0.55
N PHE A 784 -32.01 6.77 1.38
CA PHE A 784 -32.19 7.77 2.43
C PHE A 784 -30.97 7.87 3.33
N ALA A 785 -30.66 9.09 3.82
CA ALA A 785 -29.50 9.37 4.67
C ALA A 785 -29.32 8.38 5.83
N ARG A 786 -30.41 7.98 6.48
CA ARG A 786 -30.44 7.04 7.63
C ARG A 786 -30.04 5.59 7.32
N TYR A 787 -29.84 5.22 6.05
CA TYR A 787 -29.24 3.93 5.65
C TYR A 787 -27.75 4.04 5.28
N VAL A 788 -27.18 5.24 5.37
CA VAL A 788 -25.81 5.58 4.98
C VAL A 788 -24.98 5.84 6.26
N ARG A 789 -25.05 4.89 7.20
CA ARG A 789 -24.34 4.90 8.50
C ARG A 789 -23.40 3.70 8.62
N SER A 790 -22.34 3.80 9.42
CA SER A 790 -21.31 2.76 9.59
C SER A 790 -21.87 1.39 9.97
N ALA A 791 -22.89 1.36 10.83
CA ALA A 791 -23.57 0.14 11.27
C ALA A 791 -24.62 -0.41 10.28
N SER A 792 -25.00 0.35 9.25
CA SER A 792 -26.09 -0.02 8.34
C SER A 792 -25.75 -1.28 7.55
N ARG A 793 -26.50 -2.35 7.84
CA ARG A 793 -26.30 -3.68 7.26
C ARG A 793 -27.57 -4.20 6.61
N PHE A 794 -27.42 -4.86 5.45
CA PHE A 794 -28.51 -5.61 4.85
C PHE A 794 -28.03 -6.99 4.39
N ARG A 795 -28.94 -7.81 3.87
CA ARG A 795 -28.61 -9.08 3.21
C ARG A 795 -29.36 -9.23 1.90
N TYR A 796 -28.69 -9.79 0.91
CA TYR A 796 -29.31 -10.21 -0.34
C TYR A 796 -28.97 -11.68 -0.60
N GLN A 797 -29.81 -12.38 -1.39
CA GLN A 797 -29.45 -13.71 -1.85
C GLN A 797 -28.24 -13.61 -2.80
N PRO A 798 -27.31 -14.59 -2.82
CA PRO A 798 -26.06 -14.48 -3.58
C PRO A 798 -26.26 -14.11 -5.06
N THR A 799 -27.37 -14.53 -5.66
CA THR A 799 -27.74 -14.35 -7.07
C THR A 799 -28.36 -12.98 -7.41
N VAL A 800 -28.57 -12.10 -6.43
CA VAL A 800 -29.17 -10.77 -6.65
C VAL A 800 -28.19 -9.85 -7.39
N ARG A 801 -28.68 -9.16 -8.42
CA ARG A 801 -28.00 -8.06 -9.11
C ARG A 801 -28.83 -6.79 -8.93
N LEU A 802 -28.22 -5.65 -8.59
CA LEU A 802 -28.89 -4.34 -8.48
C LEU A 802 -27.97 -3.22 -8.95
N ASP A 803 -28.57 -2.17 -9.53
CA ASP A 803 -27.92 -0.94 -10.04
C ASP A 803 -27.27 -0.02 -8.98
N ARG A 804 -27.04 -0.58 -7.80
CA ARG A 804 -26.60 0.10 -6.59
C ARG A 804 -25.91 -0.86 -5.61
N LEU A 805 -25.44 -2.00 -6.13
CA LEU A 805 -24.81 -3.09 -5.39
C LEU A 805 -23.61 -3.61 -6.19
N GLY A 806 -22.43 -3.44 -5.61
CA GLY A 806 -21.16 -3.97 -6.06
C GLY A 806 -20.38 -4.53 -4.87
N PHE A 807 -19.09 -4.24 -4.77
CA PHE A 807 -18.21 -4.79 -3.74
C PHE A 807 -16.90 -4.02 -3.64
N ARG A 808 -16.16 -4.27 -2.55
CA ARG A 808 -14.72 -3.97 -2.44
C ARG A 808 -14.00 -5.21 -1.91
N CYS A 809 -12.71 -5.38 -2.21
CA CYS A 809 -11.95 -6.56 -1.81
C CYS A 809 -10.98 -6.26 -0.65
N ALA A 810 -10.64 -7.30 0.09
CA ALA A 810 -9.63 -7.31 1.13
C ALA A 810 -8.56 -8.38 0.85
N ARG A 811 -7.41 -8.27 1.50
CA ARG A 811 -6.40 -9.31 1.59
C ARG A 811 -5.85 -9.42 3.01
N MET A 812 -5.81 -10.65 3.51
CA MET A 812 -5.24 -11.06 4.80
C MET A 812 -3.70 -11.01 4.84
#